data_AF-A0A0D8JBK5-F1
#
_entry.id   AF-A0A0D8JBK5-F1
#
_cell.length_a   1.000
_cell.length_b   1.000
_cell.length_c   1.000
_cell.angle_alpha   90.00
_cell.angle_beta   90.00
_cell.angle_gamma   90.00
#
_symmetry.space_group_name_H-M   'P 1'
#
loop_
_entity.id
_entity.type
_entity.pdbx_description
1 polymer ?
#
loop_
_entity_poly.entity_id
_entity_poly.type
_entity_poly.pdbx_seq_one_letter_code
_entity_poly.pdbx_strand_id
1 'polypeptide(L)'
;MTKKLSILFLFVLLFSFFSLSSKEKYKIGFSQCTTGDDWRKSMHREMMIELAFFPDFELVIKDANDNSDQQINDIRQLLEEKIDLLIVSPNESEPITPIVEEVYNSGIPVIVIDRQIASEAYTAYIGANNYLIGKEAGDYAVKLLNGKGKIVEITGLQGSSPAINRHNGFMEVISQYPEIELVASESGKWNYSDSKTVMQNFVNQKLNFDLIFSHNDRIARAAYEVIAANNISDKFILGIDGLLGDDGGIEDVIDGKIDATFLYPTGGAEAIQLADKILNKQPFERINILETVVIDNNNAKILKLQYEAVDDLQGKIENQKSVLENQIARFKSQRSFLIVVLVLLAAIVILVIQTFRAYQNKRAANEKLEHQKLEIEKRNREIIKQRDQLIEVSEKLEEATQTKLRFFTNMSHEFRTPLTLIIGPLEDMIESTDIPERFKKQVSMMHQNSLRLLHMINQLMDFRKIENNKMQLQAASYDIVGFLKEIVMPFYDLAEKKHISLVFEAEKNHLNAWFDMNKLDKVIFNLLSNAIKFTPVNGTIRITLKVIKPLTQKIWDEEVEIKVSDNGNGIPTDQIEHIFDRFFQAESSHGFMGTGLGLSLSKEFVDLHHGEIEVKSNIGEGTTFTIHLPLGNTHLSASEKIETPVNDTKKKQIQRNNEIHINPVLNTGEKNIEINFEEKPTLLLVEDENDVREYIKDSLQDHYHILEAENGKLALEIIRDDEPDLIVSDIMMPEMDGLELTRTLKTDLKTCHIPIILLTAKASQEQKFEGLEEGADSYIPKPFNSRHLQIRVKKLLELRRKMQERYKVQLLISEDDKDLSRLDRKFLNKISQIVEEHRDKEEFSVEELSQMLGLSRVHVYRKIKKLTGMSVSEFVRSVKLKLSLNLIKNSGKTMAEIAYEVGFSSPSYFTKCFKDQFGISPSEYAKK
;
A
#
# COMPACT_ATOMS: atom_id res chain seq x y z
N MET A 1 3.11 -41.99 -21.02
CA MET A 1 2.46 -42.20 -22.34
C MET A 1 0.92 -42.16 -22.28
N THR A 2 0.30 -42.36 -21.11
CA THR A 2 -1.17 -42.46 -20.94
C THR A 2 -1.94 -41.13 -20.91
N LYS A 3 -1.34 -40.02 -20.47
CA LYS A 3 -2.01 -38.70 -20.40
C LYS A 3 -2.34 -38.07 -21.77
N LYS A 4 -1.52 -38.31 -22.80
CA LYS A 4 -1.78 -37.77 -24.15
C LYS A 4 -2.90 -38.53 -24.86
N LEU A 5 -3.05 -39.84 -24.59
CA LEU A 5 -4.09 -40.67 -25.21
C LEU A 5 -5.48 -40.34 -24.66
N SER A 6 -5.62 -40.05 -23.37
CA SER A 6 -6.93 -39.69 -22.77
C SER A 6 -7.43 -38.31 -23.20
N ILE A 7 -6.53 -37.35 -23.44
CA ILE A 7 -6.89 -36.01 -23.96
C ILE A 7 -7.29 -36.10 -25.44
N LEU A 8 -6.58 -36.92 -26.22
CA LEU A 8 -6.93 -37.20 -27.61
C LEU A 8 -8.28 -37.94 -27.72
N PHE A 9 -8.55 -38.89 -26.83
CA PHE A 9 -9.82 -39.63 -26.79
C PHE A 9 -11.01 -38.73 -26.41
N LEU A 10 -10.80 -37.76 -25.50
CA LEU A 10 -11.81 -36.77 -25.14
C LEU A 10 -12.08 -35.78 -26.29
N PHE A 11 -11.03 -35.38 -27.02
CA PHE A 11 -11.16 -34.53 -28.21
C PHE A 11 -11.87 -35.24 -29.37
N VAL A 12 -11.61 -36.54 -29.57
CA VAL A 12 -12.28 -37.38 -30.58
C VAL A 12 -13.74 -37.64 -30.22
N LEU A 13 -14.09 -37.77 -28.94
CA LEU A 13 -15.48 -37.84 -28.47
C LEU A 13 -16.24 -36.52 -28.61
N LEU A 14 -15.56 -35.37 -28.49
CA LEU A 14 -16.16 -34.05 -28.72
C LEU A 14 -16.36 -33.74 -30.21
N PHE A 15 -15.49 -34.24 -31.09
CA PHE A 15 -15.62 -34.06 -32.54
C PHE A 15 -16.59 -35.04 -33.21
N SER A 16 -16.80 -36.23 -32.64
CA SER A 16 -17.72 -37.24 -33.20
C SER A 16 -19.21 -36.89 -33.02
N PHE A 17 -19.54 -35.83 -32.28
CA PHE A 17 -20.92 -35.33 -32.17
C PHE A 17 -21.29 -34.26 -33.22
N PHE A 18 -20.37 -33.85 -34.10
CA PHE A 18 -20.59 -32.75 -35.05
C PHE A 18 -20.88 -33.13 -36.50
N SER A 19 -20.87 -34.42 -36.87
CA SER A 19 -21.27 -34.83 -38.22
C SER A 19 -22.70 -35.37 -38.24
N LEU A 20 -23.68 -34.47 -38.30
CA LEU A 20 -24.87 -34.78 -39.09
C LEU A 20 -24.61 -34.23 -40.48
N SER A 21 -24.18 -35.11 -41.38
CA SER A 21 -24.24 -34.87 -42.82
C SER A 21 -25.69 -34.56 -43.19
N SER A 22 -25.99 -33.31 -43.55
CA SER A 22 -27.20 -33.02 -44.31
C SER A 22 -26.95 -33.53 -45.72
N LYS A 23 -27.82 -34.41 -46.23
CA LYS A 23 -27.86 -34.68 -47.67
C LYS A 23 -27.95 -33.34 -48.40
N GLU A 24 -27.05 -33.11 -49.36
CA GLU A 24 -27.15 -31.95 -50.25
C GLU A 24 -28.49 -32.06 -50.99
N LYS A 25 -29.23 -30.95 -51.01
CA LYS A 25 -30.50 -30.86 -51.74
C LYS A 25 -30.20 -30.74 -53.22
N TYR A 26 -30.98 -31.41 -54.06
CA TYR A 26 -30.90 -31.24 -55.50
C TYR A 26 -31.54 -29.91 -55.88
N LYS A 27 -30.81 -29.07 -56.61
CA LYS A 27 -31.31 -27.80 -57.10
C LYS A 27 -31.84 -27.97 -58.52
N ILE A 28 -33.13 -27.74 -58.69
CA ILE A 28 -33.82 -27.82 -59.98
C ILE A 28 -34.07 -26.39 -60.48
N GLY A 29 -33.52 -26.05 -61.63
CA GLY A 29 -33.82 -24.80 -62.30
C GLY A 29 -35.06 -24.95 -63.18
N PHE A 30 -36.02 -24.04 -63.08
CA PHE A 30 -37.17 -23.98 -63.97
C PHE A 30 -37.18 -22.65 -64.73
N SER A 31 -36.95 -22.71 -66.04
CA SER A 31 -37.03 -21.55 -66.94
C SER A 31 -38.35 -21.58 -67.71
N GLN A 32 -39.24 -20.64 -67.39
CA GLN A 32 -40.55 -20.54 -68.02
C GLN A 32 -40.61 -19.34 -68.98
N CYS A 33 -41.38 -19.48 -70.06
CA CYS A 33 -41.55 -18.42 -71.06
C CYS A 33 -42.30 -17.20 -70.52
N THR A 34 -43.33 -17.38 -69.70
CA THR A 34 -44.12 -16.30 -69.09
C THR A 34 -44.80 -16.78 -67.80
N THR A 35 -45.04 -15.89 -66.84
CA THR A 35 -45.95 -16.13 -65.70
C THR A 35 -47.29 -15.38 -65.83
N GLY A 36 -47.50 -14.69 -66.96
CA GLY A 36 -48.62 -13.77 -67.15
C GLY A 36 -49.99 -14.45 -67.27
N ASP A 37 -50.06 -15.69 -67.76
CA ASP A 37 -51.32 -16.39 -67.98
C ASP A 37 -51.68 -17.37 -66.84
N ASP A 38 -52.97 -17.64 -66.68
CA ASP A 38 -53.49 -18.42 -65.55
C ASP A 38 -53.15 -19.91 -65.64
N TRP A 39 -52.91 -20.41 -66.86
CA TRP A 39 -52.48 -21.79 -67.08
C TRP A 39 -51.06 -22.01 -66.55
N ARG A 40 -50.16 -21.05 -66.79
CA ARG A 40 -48.78 -21.04 -66.26
C ARG A 40 -48.72 -20.85 -64.75
N LYS A 41 -49.64 -20.09 -64.17
CA LYS A 41 -49.78 -20.00 -62.70
C LYS A 41 -50.26 -21.32 -62.10
N SER A 42 -51.19 -22.02 -62.78
CA SER A 42 -51.63 -23.36 -62.37
C SER A 42 -50.47 -24.35 -62.40
N MET A 43 -49.66 -24.34 -63.46
CA MET A 43 -48.46 -25.18 -63.56
C MET A 43 -47.50 -24.95 -62.39
N HIS A 44 -47.17 -23.69 -62.10
CA HIS A 44 -46.31 -23.36 -60.99
C HIS A 44 -46.91 -23.84 -59.66
N ARG A 45 -48.22 -23.65 -59.45
CA ARG A 45 -48.90 -24.13 -58.23
C ARG A 45 -48.82 -25.65 -58.10
N GLU A 46 -49.07 -26.39 -59.17
CA GLU A 46 -48.94 -27.86 -59.20
C GLU A 46 -47.51 -28.32 -58.88
N MET A 47 -46.49 -27.67 -59.46
CA MET A 47 -45.09 -27.95 -59.11
C MET A 47 -44.80 -27.72 -57.64
N MET A 48 -45.31 -26.63 -57.05
CA MET A 48 -45.11 -26.32 -55.63
C MET A 48 -45.83 -27.30 -54.70
N ILE A 49 -47.03 -27.75 -55.07
CA ILE A 49 -47.77 -28.80 -54.35
C ILE A 49 -46.95 -30.09 -54.38
N GLU A 50 -46.48 -30.50 -55.57
CA GLU A 50 -45.76 -31.75 -55.73
C GLU A 50 -44.42 -31.74 -54.99
N LEU A 51 -43.71 -30.60 -54.99
CA LEU A 51 -42.47 -30.42 -54.23
C LEU A 51 -42.63 -30.63 -52.72
N ALA A 52 -43.84 -30.50 -52.17
CA ALA A 52 -44.09 -30.82 -50.77
C ALA A 52 -43.79 -32.30 -50.43
N PHE A 53 -43.88 -33.20 -51.42
CA PHE A 53 -43.55 -34.62 -51.29
C PHE A 53 -42.06 -34.93 -51.50
N PHE A 54 -41.28 -33.98 -52.05
CA PHE A 54 -39.85 -34.13 -52.36
C PHE A 54 -39.01 -33.10 -51.59
N PRO A 55 -38.82 -33.26 -50.26
CA PRO A 55 -38.19 -32.27 -49.40
C PRO A 55 -36.68 -32.05 -49.67
N ASP A 56 -36.07 -32.98 -50.40
CA ASP A 56 -34.67 -32.95 -50.85
C ASP A 56 -34.48 -32.09 -52.11
N PHE A 57 -35.56 -31.54 -52.69
CA PHE A 57 -35.51 -30.66 -53.86
C PHE A 57 -35.59 -29.18 -53.48
N GLU A 58 -34.90 -28.36 -54.27
CA GLU A 58 -34.96 -26.91 -54.23
C GLU A 58 -35.25 -26.40 -55.65
N LEU A 59 -36.46 -25.86 -55.87
CA LEU A 59 -36.86 -25.33 -57.17
C LEU A 59 -36.55 -23.83 -57.27
N VAL A 60 -35.81 -23.43 -58.30
CA VAL A 60 -35.50 -22.04 -58.63
C VAL A 60 -36.18 -21.68 -59.95
N ILE A 61 -37.13 -20.74 -59.91
CA ILE A 61 -37.95 -20.37 -61.08
C ILE A 61 -37.46 -19.04 -61.67
N LYS A 62 -37.36 -18.97 -63.00
CA LYS A 62 -37.09 -17.75 -63.77
C LYS A 62 -38.18 -17.53 -64.81
N ASP A 63 -38.59 -16.28 -64.96
CA ASP A 63 -39.65 -15.86 -65.88
C ASP A 63 -39.10 -14.98 -67.00
N ALA A 64 -39.22 -15.48 -68.23
CA ALA A 64 -38.71 -14.82 -69.41
C ALA A 64 -39.59 -13.68 -69.95
N ASN A 65 -40.82 -13.47 -69.42
CA ASN A 65 -41.75 -12.41 -69.86
C ASN A 65 -41.97 -12.39 -71.39
N ASP A 66 -42.21 -13.56 -71.99
CA ASP A 66 -42.42 -13.80 -73.42
C ASP A 66 -41.24 -13.34 -74.31
N ASN A 67 -40.03 -13.23 -73.75
CA ASN A 67 -38.82 -12.77 -74.44
C ASN A 67 -37.75 -13.86 -74.50
N SER A 68 -37.39 -14.28 -75.71
CA SER A 68 -36.42 -15.36 -75.94
C SER A 68 -34.99 -15.02 -75.48
N ASP A 69 -34.54 -13.76 -75.62
CA ASP A 69 -33.21 -13.33 -75.15
C ASP A 69 -33.14 -13.32 -73.61
N GLN A 70 -34.22 -12.91 -72.94
CA GLN A 70 -34.31 -12.98 -71.49
C GLN A 70 -34.28 -14.43 -71.02
N GLN A 71 -35.01 -15.33 -71.68
CA GLN A 71 -35.00 -16.75 -71.33
C GLN A 71 -33.61 -17.38 -71.43
N ILE A 72 -32.84 -17.01 -72.45
CA ILE A 72 -31.44 -17.46 -72.60
C ILE A 72 -30.59 -16.98 -71.43
N ASN A 73 -30.74 -15.72 -71.00
CA ASN A 73 -30.02 -15.18 -69.86
C ASN A 73 -30.42 -15.85 -68.55
N ASP A 74 -31.70 -16.14 -68.37
CA ASP A 74 -32.23 -16.84 -67.20
C ASP A 74 -31.65 -18.25 -67.08
N ILE A 75 -31.57 -18.99 -68.18
CA ILE A 75 -30.95 -20.32 -68.21
C ILE A 75 -29.46 -20.24 -67.88
N ARG A 76 -28.73 -19.24 -68.39
CA ARG A 76 -27.32 -19.02 -68.02
C ARG A 76 -27.16 -18.72 -66.53
N GLN A 77 -28.03 -17.90 -65.96
CA GLN A 77 -28.01 -17.62 -64.53
C GLN A 77 -28.25 -18.89 -63.70
N LEU A 78 -29.19 -19.74 -64.11
CA LEU A 78 -29.43 -21.03 -63.46
C LEU A 78 -28.19 -21.94 -63.51
N LEU A 79 -27.45 -21.93 -64.62
CA LEU A 79 -26.17 -22.64 -64.71
C LEU A 79 -25.11 -22.10 -63.74
N GLU A 80 -24.99 -20.78 -63.59
CA GLU A 80 -24.11 -20.15 -62.58
C GLU A 80 -24.50 -20.55 -61.15
N GLU A 81 -25.80 -20.73 -60.90
CA GLU A 81 -26.35 -21.17 -59.61
C GLU A 81 -26.15 -22.69 -59.33
N LYS A 82 -25.49 -23.42 -60.25
CA LYS A 82 -25.17 -24.85 -60.18
C LYS A 82 -26.41 -25.74 -59.99
N ILE A 83 -27.36 -25.63 -60.90
CA ILE A 83 -28.50 -26.55 -60.95
C ILE A 83 -28.07 -27.97 -61.30
N ASP A 84 -28.74 -28.95 -60.70
CA ASP A 84 -28.58 -30.38 -60.97
C ASP A 84 -29.46 -30.87 -62.13
N LEU A 85 -30.55 -30.15 -62.42
CA LEU A 85 -31.49 -30.44 -63.52
C LEU A 85 -32.16 -29.15 -63.99
N LEU A 86 -32.37 -29.03 -65.30
CA LEU A 86 -33.13 -27.93 -65.90
C LEU A 86 -34.50 -28.43 -66.38
N ILE A 87 -35.57 -27.76 -65.95
CA ILE A 87 -36.89 -27.83 -66.55
C ILE A 87 -37.05 -26.57 -67.41
N VAL A 88 -37.47 -26.70 -68.66
CA VAL A 88 -37.62 -25.57 -69.58
C VAL A 88 -38.92 -25.65 -70.37
N SER A 89 -39.67 -24.56 -70.36
CA SER A 89 -40.78 -24.33 -71.29
C SER A 89 -40.35 -23.25 -72.30
N PRO A 90 -39.89 -23.61 -73.50
CA PRO A 90 -39.28 -22.66 -74.43
C PRO A 90 -40.30 -21.64 -74.95
N ASN A 91 -39.94 -20.36 -74.94
CA ASN A 91 -40.77 -19.28 -75.50
C ASN A 91 -40.97 -19.48 -77.00
N GLU A 92 -39.88 -19.70 -77.72
CA GLU A 92 -39.87 -20.02 -79.14
C GLU A 92 -38.96 -21.24 -79.38
N SER A 93 -39.29 -22.05 -80.39
CA SER A 93 -38.58 -23.30 -80.62
C SER A 93 -37.13 -23.09 -81.05
N GLU A 94 -36.88 -22.34 -82.13
CA GLU A 94 -35.53 -22.14 -82.68
C GLU A 94 -34.60 -21.31 -81.78
N PRO A 95 -35.00 -20.15 -81.22
CA PRO A 95 -34.09 -19.29 -80.45
C PRO A 95 -33.59 -19.91 -79.15
N ILE A 96 -34.39 -20.77 -78.51
CA ILE A 96 -34.05 -21.41 -77.23
C ILE A 96 -33.25 -22.70 -77.43
N THR A 97 -33.29 -23.30 -78.63
CA THR A 97 -32.61 -24.58 -78.92
C THR A 97 -31.11 -24.55 -78.59
N PRO A 98 -30.31 -23.53 -78.98
CA PRO A 98 -28.87 -23.53 -78.73
C PRO A 98 -28.47 -23.52 -77.25
N ILE A 99 -29.19 -22.77 -76.41
CA ILE A 99 -28.89 -22.71 -74.96
C ILE A 99 -29.30 -24.00 -74.26
N VAL A 100 -30.38 -24.64 -74.70
CA VAL A 100 -30.79 -25.95 -74.16
C VAL A 100 -29.80 -27.05 -74.56
N GLU A 101 -29.30 -27.02 -75.80
CA GLU A 101 -28.21 -27.90 -76.25
C GLU A 101 -26.94 -27.71 -75.43
N GLU A 102 -26.57 -26.47 -75.12
CA GLU A 102 -25.43 -26.15 -74.26
C GLU A 102 -25.58 -26.78 -72.87
N VAL A 103 -26.74 -26.64 -72.24
CA VAL A 103 -27.04 -27.24 -70.92
C VAL A 103 -26.97 -28.77 -71.00
N TYR A 104 -27.64 -29.37 -71.98
CA TYR A 104 -27.69 -30.83 -72.15
C TYR A 104 -26.29 -31.43 -72.38
N ASN A 105 -25.50 -30.78 -73.25
CA ASN A 105 -24.13 -31.23 -73.55
C ASN A 105 -23.15 -31.03 -72.38
N SER A 106 -23.47 -30.13 -71.43
CA SER A 106 -22.71 -29.99 -70.18
C SER A 106 -22.90 -31.18 -69.22
N GLY A 107 -23.86 -32.06 -69.50
CA GLY A 107 -24.18 -33.24 -68.70
C GLY A 107 -25.31 -33.02 -67.68
N ILE A 108 -25.92 -31.83 -67.65
CA ILE A 108 -27.09 -31.52 -66.84
C ILE A 108 -28.35 -32.06 -67.56
N PRO A 109 -29.16 -32.91 -66.92
CA PRO A 109 -30.41 -33.37 -67.51
C PRO A 109 -31.38 -32.22 -67.80
N VAL A 110 -32.07 -32.29 -68.94
CA VAL A 110 -33.05 -31.28 -69.35
C VAL A 110 -34.42 -31.92 -69.57
N ILE A 111 -35.43 -31.44 -68.84
CA ILE A 111 -36.84 -31.75 -69.08
C ILE A 111 -37.45 -30.60 -69.86
N VAL A 112 -37.96 -30.88 -71.05
CA VAL A 112 -38.71 -29.91 -71.86
C VAL A 112 -40.20 -30.11 -71.59
N ILE A 113 -40.93 -29.04 -71.27
CA ILE A 113 -42.37 -29.12 -70.93
C ILE A 113 -43.23 -28.18 -71.79
N ASP A 114 -44.43 -28.65 -72.14
CA ASP A 114 -45.44 -27.99 -72.98
C ASP A 114 -44.97 -27.76 -74.43
N ARG A 115 -44.07 -26.78 -74.63
CA ARG A 115 -43.53 -26.42 -75.95
C ARG A 115 -42.26 -27.21 -76.27
N GLN A 116 -42.06 -27.54 -77.54
CA GLN A 116 -40.89 -28.30 -78.01
C GLN A 116 -39.78 -27.39 -78.51
N ILE A 117 -38.53 -27.84 -78.36
CA ILE A 117 -37.36 -27.27 -79.05
C ILE A 117 -37.16 -27.95 -80.41
N ALA A 118 -36.34 -27.35 -81.29
CA ALA A 118 -36.16 -27.84 -82.66
C ALA A 118 -35.24 -29.06 -82.77
N SER A 119 -34.52 -29.41 -81.70
CA SER A 119 -33.59 -30.54 -81.65
C SER A 119 -33.99 -31.62 -80.64
N GLU A 120 -33.37 -32.80 -80.73
CA GLU A 120 -33.59 -33.90 -79.79
C GLU A 120 -32.69 -33.82 -78.54
N ALA A 121 -31.95 -32.73 -78.35
CA ALA A 121 -30.94 -32.59 -77.29
C ALA A 121 -31.57 -32.25 -75.93
N TYR A 122 -32.40 -33.16 -75.42
CA TYR A 122 -33.03 -33.10 -74.11
C TYR A 122 -33.18 -34.50 -73.51
N THR A 123 -33.31 -34.58 -72.19
CA THR A 123 -33.40 -35.83 -71.44
C THR A 123 -34.80 -36.43 -71.49
N ALA A 124 -35.83 -35.61 -71.28
CA ALA A 124 -37.22 -36.04 -71.40
C ALA A 124 -38.15 -34.89 -71.82
N TYR A 125 -39.28 -35.23 -72.43
CA TYR A 125 -40.34 -34.31 -72.80
C TYR A 125 -41.63 -34.66 -72.07
N ILE A 126 -42.36 -33.63 -71.63
CA ILE A 126 -43.70 -33.72 -71.04
C ILE A 126 -44.62 -32.76 -71.79
N GLY A 127 -45.76 -33.25 -72.26
CA GLY A 127 -46.74 -32.38 -72.90
C GLY A 127 -48.08 -33.04 -73.13
N ALA A 128 -49.12 -32.23 -73.29
CA ALA A 128 -50.44 -32.71 -73.60
C ALA A 128 -50.62 -32.93 -75.11
N ASN A 129 -51.35 -33.97 -75.49
CA ASN A 129 -51.65 -34.24 -76.88
C ASN A 129 -52.94 -33.51 -77.33
N ASN A 130 -52.75 -32.32 -77.90
CA ASN A 130 -53.84 -31.48 -78.42
C ASN A 130 -54.72 -32.19 -79.46
N TYR A 131 -54.20 -33.18 -80.19
CA TYR A 131 -54.98 -33.97 -81.14
C TYR A 131 -55.96 -34.91 -80.41
N LEU A 132 -55.48 -35.59 -79.38
CA LEU A 132 -56.31 -36.47 -78.55
C LEU A 132 -57.40 -35.67 -77.82
N ILE A 133 -57.08 -34.45 -77.37
CA ILE A 133 -58.08 -33.55 -76.75
C ILE A 133 -59.18 -33.17 -77.74
N GLY A 134 -58.79 -32.84 -78.98
CA GLY A 134 -59.76 -32.62 -80.06
C GLY A 134 -60.65 -33.84 -80.28
N LYS A 135 -60.05 -35.05 -80.26
CA LYS A 135 -60.77 -36.32 -80.43
C LYS A 135 -61.79 -36.55 -79.31
N GLU A 136 -61.38 -36.43 -78.04
CA GLU A 136 -62.27 -36.56 -76.88
C GLU A 136 -63.40 -35.52 -76.90
N ALA A 137 -63.09 -34.28 -77.32
CA ALA A 137 -64.10 -33.25 -77.53
C ALA A 137 -65.11 -33.62 -78.62
N GLY A 138 -64.64 -34.24 -79.70
CA GLY A 138 -65.48 -34.78 -80.77
C GLY A 138 -66.39 -35.89 -80.28
N ASP A 139 -65.84 -36.87 -79.56
CA ASP A 139 -66.59 -38.02 -79.02
C ASP A 139 -67.68 -37.55 -78.04
N TYR A 140 -67.36 -36.57 -77.20
CA TYR A 140 -68.33 -35.97 -76.29
C TYR A 140 -69.39 -35.12 -77.01
N ALA A 141 -69.01 -34.37 -78.03
CA ALA A 141 -69.96 -33.61 -78.85
C ALA A 141 -70.98 -34.52 -79.55
N VAL A 142 -70.52 -35.64 -80.12
CA VAL A 142 -71.38 -36.66 -80.72
C VAL A 142 -72.37 -37.22 -79.70
N LYS A 143 -71.90 -37.49 -78.48
CA LYS A 143 -72.73 -37.98 -77.37
C LYS A 143 -73.79 -36.97 -76.95
N LEU A 144 -73.43 -35.68 -76.81
CA LEU A 144 -74.39 -34.61 -76.45
C LEU A 144 -75.46 -34.41 -77.53
N LEU A 145 -75.07 -34.49 -78.80
CA LEU A 145 -75.96 -34.34 -79.95
C LEU A 145 -76.71 -35.63 -80.31
N ASN A 146 -76.53 -36.73 -79.58
CA ASN A 146 -77.08 -38.05 -79.90
C ASN A 146 -76.82 -38.47 -81.37
N GLY A 147 -75.65 -38.11 -81.91
CA GLY A 147 -75.23 -38.45 -83.28
C GLY A 147 -75.79 -37.57 -84.41
N LYS A 148 -76.54 -36.49 -84.11
CA LYS A 148 -77.11 -35.57 -85.12
C LYS A 148 -77.13 -34.12 -84.63
N GLY A 149 -76.59 -33.19 -85.42
CA GLY A 149 -76.67 -31.76 -85.09
C GLY A 149 -75.70 -30.89 -85.88
N LYS A 150 -75.79 -29.59 -85.68
CA LYS A 150 -74.92 -28.59 -86.33
C LYS A 150 -73.95 -27.98 -85.33
N ILE A 151 -72.69 -27.85 -85.70
CA ILE A 151 -71.62 -27.37 -84.82
C ILE A 151 -71.05 -26.07 -85.40
N VAL A 152 -70.74 -25.11 -84.54
CA VAL A 152 -69.84 -23.99 -84.86
C VAL A 152 -68.57 -24.12 -84.03
N GLU A 153 -67.44 -23.80 -84.63
CA GLU A 153 -66.14 -23.87 -83.96
C GLU A 153 -65.52 -22.47 -83.87
N ILE A 154 -64.99 -22.14 -82.69
CA ILE A 154 -64.17 -20.95 -82.49
C ILE A 154 -62.77 -21.43 -82.10
N THR A 155 -61.86 -21.32 -83.06
CA THR A 155 -60.50 -21.83 -82.95
C THR A 155 -59.56 -20.87 -82.24
N GLY A 156 -58.44 -21.39 -81.77
CA GLY A 156 -57.31 -20.58 -81.30
C GLY A 156 -56.65 -19.77 -82.43
N LEU A 157 -55.47 -19.23 -82.18
CA LEU A 157 -54.69 -18.49 -83.20
C LEU A 157 -54.43 -19.37 -84.42
N GLN A 158 -54.85 -18.90 -85.60
CA GLN A 158 -54.67 -19.59 -86.87
C GLN A 158 -53.17 -19.83 -87.13
N GLY A 159 -52.80 -21.09 -87.39
CA GLY A 159 -51.40 -21.50 -87.59
C GLY A 159 -50.72 -22.05 -86.32
N SER A 160 -51.34 -21.92 -85.14
CA SER A 160 -50.78 -22.53 -83.92
C SER A 160 -51.04 -24.05 -83.88
N SER A 161 -50.01 -24.83 -83.51
CA SER A 161 -50.11 -26.29 -83.45
C SER A 161 -51.21 -26.81 -82.50
N PRO A 162 -51.51 -26.19 -81.34
CA PRO A 162 -52.63 -26.62 -80.51
C PRO A 162 -53.99 -26.44 -81.21
N ALA A 163 -54.21 -25.30 -81.89
CA ALA A 163 -55.47 -25.06 -82.60
C ALA A 163 -55.66 -26.02 -83.77
N ILE A 164 -54.60 -26.24 -84.56
CA ILE A 164 -54.63 -27.18 -85.69
C ILE A 164 -54.91 -28.60 -85.21
N ASN A 165 -54.22 -29.05 -84.16
CA ASN A 165 -54.36 -30.40 -83.66
C ASN A 165 -55.73 -30.64 -83.00
N ARG A 166 -56.23 -29.68 -82.19
CA ARG A 166 -57.59 -29.74 -81.59
C ARG A 166 -58.65 -29.83 -82.69
N HIS A 167 -58.55 -28.98 -83.71
CA HIS A 167 -59.45 -29.05 -84.88
C HIS A 167 -59.38 -30.40 -85.59
N ASN A 168 -58.17 -30.86 -85.96
CA ASN A 168 -58.01 -32.11 -86.72
C ASN A 168 -58.52 -33.33 -85.94
N GLY A 169 -58.23 -33.42 -84.64
CA GLY A 169 -58.72 -34.50 -83.79
C GLY A 169 -60.25 -34.48 -83.68
N PHE A 170 -60.84 -33.30 -83.54
CA PHE A 170 -62.30 -33.11 -83.51
C PHE A 170 -62.93 -33.55 -84.85
N MET A 171 -62.34 -33.12 -85.97
CA MET A 171 -62.77 -33.49 -87.31
C MET A 171 -62.66 -34.99 -87.60
N GLU A 172 -61.63 -35.68 -87.08
CA GLU A 172 -61.49 -37.15 -87.22
C GLU A 172 -62.72 -37.87 -86.66
N VAL A 173 -63.26 -37.41 -85.53
CA VAL A 173 -64.44 -38.03 -84.91
C VAL A 173 -65.72 -37.65 -85.64
N ILE A 174 -66.00 -36.36 -85.81
CA ILE A 174 -67.29 -35.93 -86.36
C ILE A 174 -67.48 -36.37 -87.81
N SER A 175 -66.39 -36.53 -88.59
CA SER A 175 -66.46 -37.02 -89.97
C SER A 175 -66.96 -38.47 -90.09
N GLN A 176 -66.92 -39.25 -89.01
CA GLN A 176 -67.48 -40.59 -88.94
C GLN A 176 -69.01 -40.58 -88.77
N TYR A 177 -69.61 -39.43 -88.44
CA TYR A 177 -71.05 -39.25 -88.19
C TYR A 177 -71.66 -38.29 -89.21
N PRO A 178 -72.22 -38.78 -90.33
CA PRO A 178 -72.68 -37.94 -91.45
C PRO A 178 -73.88 -37.04 -91.12
N GLU A 179 -74.55 -37.25 -90.00
CA GLU A 179 -75.65 -36.39 -89.51
C GLU A 179 -75.16 -35.23 -88.61
N ILE A 180 -73.86 -35.14 -88.36
CA ILE A 180 -73.21 -34.01 -87.68
C ILE A 180 -72.47 -33.16 -88.70
N GLU A 181 -72.78 -31.86 -88.74
CA GLU A 181 -72.21 -30.91 -89.70
C GLU A 181 -71.50 -29.75 -88.98
N LEU A 182 -70.23 -29.50 -89.31
CA LEU A 182 -69.53 -28.28 -88.91
C LEU A 182 -69.92 -27.14 -89.87
N VAL A 183 -70.72 -26.19 -89.39
CA VAL A 183 -71.36 -25.13 -90.20
C VAL A 183 -70.44 -23.93 -90.41
N ALA A 184 -69.61 -23.60 -89.41
CA ALA A 184 -68.62 -22.53 -89.49
C ALA A 184 -67.46 -22.79 -88.54
N SER A 185 -66.26 -22.35 -88.92
CA SER A 185 -65.07 -22.36 -88.08
C SER A 185 -64.30 -21.06 -88.31
N GLU A 186 -64.17 -20.24 -87.28
CA GLU A 186 -63.46 -18.95 -87.31
C GLU A 186 -62.45 -18.85 -86.14
N SER A 187 -61.41 -18.04 -86.29
CA SER A 187 -60.34 -17.90 -85.27
C SER A 187 -60.64 -16.79 -84.28
N GLY A 188 -60.77 -17.15 -82.99
CA GLY A 188 -60.87 -16.24 -81.85
C GLY A 188 -59.51 -15.88 -81.22
N LYS A 189 -58.40 -16.30 -81.84
CA LYS A 189 -57.01 -15.98 -81.43
C LYS A 189 -56.70 -16.21 -79.94
N TRP A 190 -57.29 -17.26 -79.34
CA TRP A 190 -57.14 -17.62 -77.92
C TRP A 190 -57.67 -16.59 -76.90
N ASN A 191 -58.24 -15.46 -77.37
CA ASN A 191 -58.58 -14.34 -76.50
C ASN A 191 -60.09 -14.11 -76.45
N TYR A 192 -60.53 -13.57 -75.33
CA TYR A 192 -61.94 -13.36 -75.03
C TYR A 192 -62.60 -12.34 -75.99
N SER A 193 -61.94 -11.21 -76.29
CA SER A 193 -62.52 -10.10 -77.07
C SER A 193 -62.76 -10.45 -78.54
N ASP A 194 -61.81 -11.09 -79.20
CA ASP A 194 -61.92 -11.52 -80.59
C ASP A 194 -62.97 -12.63 -80.71
N SER A 195 -63.00 -13.55 -79.75
CA SER A 195 -63.98 -14.64 -79.69
C SER A 195 -65.40 -14.14 -79.52
N LYS A 196 -65.61 -13.11 -78.69
CA LYS A 196 -66.89 -12.43 -78.54
C LYS A 196 -67.37 -11.84 -79.87
N THR A 197 -66.46 -11.26 -80.65
CA THR A 197 -66.74 -10.70 -81.98
C THR A 197 -67.10 -11.79 -82.99
N VAL A 198 -66.34 -12.88 -83.02
CA VAL A 198 -66.61 -14.05 -83.89
C VAL A 198 -68.01 -14.62 -83.58
N MET A 199 -68.33 -14.82 -82.29
CA MET A 199 -69.62 -15.37 -81.92
C MET A 199 -70.78 -14.42 -82.28
N GLN A 200 -70.59 -13.10 -82.13
CA GLN A 200 -71.57 -12.11 -82.59
C GLN A 200 -71.80 -12.19 -84.11
N ASN A 201 -70.76 -12.45 -84.89
CA ASN A 201 -70.89 -12.64 -86.34
C ASN A 201 -71.73 -13.88 -86.67
N PHE A 202 -71.50 -15.02 -86.00
CA PHE A 202 -72.30 -16.23 -86.20
C PHE A 202 -73.79 -16.00 -85.89
N VAL A 203 -74.09 -15.28 -84.81
CA VAL A 203 -75.47 -14.91 -84.44
C VAL A 203 -76.09 -13.93 -85.46
N ASN A 204 -75.35 -12.90 -85.87
CA ASN A 204 -75.81 -11.89 -86.84
C ASN A 204 -76.08 -12.50 -88.22
N GLN A 205 -75.30 -13.49 -88.64
CA GLN A 205 -75.49 -14.25 -89.87
C GLN A 205 -76.64 -15.27 -89.77
N LYS A 206 -77.26 -15.42 -88.59
CA LYS A 206 -78.32 -16.40 -88.30
C LYS A 206 -77.91 -17.84 -88.65
N LEU A 207 -76.67 -18.21 -88.35
CA LEU A 207 -76.23 -19.59 -88.51
C LEU A 207 -77.05 -20.50 -87.59
N ASN A 208 -77.51 -21.63 -88.11
CA ASN A 208 -78.21 -22.64 -87.33
C ASN A 208 -77.19 -23.63 -86.78
N PHE A 209 -77.04 -23.69 -85.45
CA PHE A 209 -76.15 -24.60 -84.75
C PHE A 209 -76.76 -25.05 -83.43
N ASP A 210 -76.30 -26.19 -82.93
CA ASP A 210 -76.75 -26.87 -81.72
C ASP A 210 -75.61 -26.96 -80.69
N LEU A 211 -74.35 -26.92 -81.13
CA LEU A 211 -73.16 -26.97 -80.26
C LEU A 211 -72.08 -25.98 -80.70
N ILE A 212 -71.38 -25.40 -79.74
CA ILE A 212 -70.22 -24.52 -79.92
C ILE A 212 -68.98 -25.25 -79.41
N PHE A 213 -68.04 -25.56 -80.29
CA PHE A 213 -66.74 -26.08 -79.92
C PHE A 213 -65.73 -24.93 -79.80
N SER A 214 -65.32 -24.63 -78.58
CA SER A 214 -64.38 -23.56 -78.27
C SER A 214 -63.02 -24.14 -77.94
N HIS A 215 -61.98 -23.65 -78.60
CA HIS A 215 -60.64 -24.19 -78.38
C HIS A 215 -60.06 -23.87 -77.02
N ASN A 216 -60.62 -22.94 -76.24
CA ASN A 216 -60.31 -22.82 -74.82
C ASN A 216 -61.50 -22.30 -73.98
N ASP A 217 -61.37 -22.32 -72.65
CA ASP A 217 -62.44 -21.91 -71.73
C ASP A 217 -62.74 -20.41 -71.82
N ARG A 218 -61.74 -19.57 -72.13
CA ARG A 218 -61.93 -18.12 -72.34
C ARG A 218 -62.78 -17.83 -73.58
N ILE A 219 -62.56 -18.58 -74.66
CA ILE A 219 -63.37 -18.55 -75.89
C ILE A 219 -64.80 -19.02 -75.56
N ALA A 220 -64.93 -20.13 -74.81
CA ALA A 220 -66.23 -20.69 -74.43
C ALA A 220 -67.06 -19.70 -73.60
N ARG A 221 -66.45 -19.03 -72.62
CA ARG A 221 -67.10 -17.99 -71.81
C ARG A 221 -67.55 -16.81 -72.67
N ALA A 222 -66.70 -16.35 -73.58
CA ALA A 222 -67.05 -15.28 -74.52
C ALA A 222 -68.26 -15.67 -75.40
N ALA A 223 -68.31 -16.92 -75.86
CA ALA A 223 -69.41 -17.44 -76.65
C ALA A 223 -70.71 -17.53 -75.83
N TYR A 224 -70.65 -18.05 -74.60
CA TYR A 224 -71.77 -18.11 -73.67
C TYR A 224 -72.40 -16.74 -73.45
N GLU A 225 -71.61 -15.72 -73.16
CA GLU A 225 -72.14 -14.38 -72.93
C GLU A 225 -72.89 -13.80 -74.13
N VAL A 226 -72.45 -14.10 -75.35
CA VAL A 226 -73.13 -13.66 -76.57
C VAL A 226 -74.44 -14.42 -76.77
N ILE A 227 -74.46 -15.73 -76.51
CA ILE A 227 -75.68 -16.56 -76.54
C ILE A 227 -76.70 -16.06 -75.52
N ALA A 228 -76.26 -15.84 -74.27
CA ALA A 228 -77.07 -15.34 -73.17
C ALA A 228 -77.62 -13.93 -73.46
N ALA A 229 -76.80 -13.01 -73.97
CA ALA A 229 -77.22 -11.65 -74.32
C ALA A 229 -78.29 -11.62 -75.44
N ASN A 230 -78.31 -12.62 -76.33
CA ASN A 230 -79.28 -12.73 -77.42
C ASN A 230 -80.47 -13.66 -77.08
N ASN A 231 -80.58 -14.15 -75.85
CA ASN A 231 -81.61 -15.09 -75.39
C ASN A 231 -81.74 -16.35 -76.27
N ILE A 232 -80.62 -16.87 -76.77
CA ILE A 232 -80.60 -18.11 -77.53
C ILE A 232 -80.53 -19.27 -76.53
N SER A 233 -81.56 -20.11 -76.48
CA SER A 233 -81.61 -21.29 -75.62
C SER A 233 -81.17 -22.56 -76.38
N ASP A 234 -80.91 -23.63 -75.62
CA ASP A 234 -80.71 -24.98 -76.15
C ASP A 234 -79.49 -25.07 -77.09
N LYS A 235 -78.35 -24.55 -76.62
CA LYS A 235 -77.04 -24.66 -77.27
C LYS A 235 -76.04 -25.26 -76.29
N PHE A 236 -75.33 -26.28 -76.72
CA PHE A 236 -74.25 -26.86 -75.94
C PHE A 236 -72.95 -26.07 -76.17
N ILE A 237 -72.16 -25.86 -75.14
CA ILE A 237 -70.86 -25.17 -75.22
C ILE A 237 -69.79 -26.09 -74.66
N LEU A 238 -68.78 -26.37 -75.49
CA LEU A 238 -67.59 -27.11 -75.10
C LEU A 238 -66.40 -26.14 -75.01
N GLY A 239 -65.68 -26.18 -73.90
CA GLY A 239 -64.41 -25.49 -73.68
C GLY A 239 -63.24 -26.46 -73.60
N ILE A 240 -62.02 -25.94 -73.53
CA ILE A 240 -60.79 -26.71 -73.26
C ILE A 240 -59.95 -25.86 -72.32
N ASP A 241 -59.32 -26.48 -71.33
CA ASP A 241 -58.27 -26.00 -70.43
C ASP A 241 -58.56 -26.62 -69.06
N GLY A 242 -59.81 -26.54 -68.60
CA GLY A 242 -60.25 -27.18 -67.36
C GLY A 242 -59.61 -26.58 -66.11
N LEU A 243 -59.30 -25.28 -66.13
CA LEU A 243 -58.65 -24.59 -65.03
C LEU A 243 -59.61 -24.31 -63.86
N LEU A 244 -59.04 -24.22 -62.66
CA LEU A 244 -59.72 -23.90 -61.40
C LEU A 244 -59.56 -22.41 -61.03
N GLY A 245 -60.57 -21.84 -60.38
CA GLY A 245 -60.63 -20.44 -59.94
C GLY A 245 -61.93 -19.75 -60.39
N ASP A 246 -62.23 -18.58 -59.83
CA ASP A 246 -63.46 -17.82 -60.11
C ASP A 246 -63.67 -17.51 -61.61
N ASP A 247 -62.58 -17.52 -62.37
CA ASP A 247 -62.51 -17.32 -63.82
C ASP A 247 -62.00 -18.57 -64.57
N GLY A 248 -62.10 -19.78 -64.01
CA GLY A 248 -61.68 -21.04 -64.60
C GLY A 248 -62.82 -21.84 -65.26
N GLY A 249 -62.49 -22.75 -66.18
CA GLY A 249 -63.50 -23.56 -66.89
C GLY A 249 -64.29 -24.52 -66.00
N ILE A 250 -63.71 -25.00 -64.89
CA ILE A 250 -64.45 -25.86 -63.94
C ILE A 250 -65.58 -25.07 -63.27
N GLU A 251 -65.33 -23.81 -62.89
CA GLU A 251 -66.35 -22.95 -62.31
C GLU A 251 -67.43 -22.61 -63.32
N ASP A 252 -67.06 -22.34 -64.57
CA ASP A 252 -68.03 -22.10 -65.65
C ASP A 252 -68.92 -23.32 -65.93
N VAL A 253 -68.43 -24.55 -65.74
CA VAL A 253 -69.25 -25.77 -65.81
C VAL A 253 -70.19 -25.89 -64.60
N ILE A 254 -69.72 -25.57 -63.39
CA ILE A 254 -70.55 -25.59 -62.17
C ILE A 254 -71.66 -24.53 -62.23
N ASP A 255 -71.34 -23.34 -62.76
CA ASP A 255 -72.27 -22.23 -62.97
C ASP A 255 -73.26 -22.48 -64.12
N GLY A 256 -73.07 -23.56 -64.90
CA GLY A 256 -73.90 -23.90 -66.06
C GLY A 256 -73.71 -22.96 -67.25
N LYS A 257 -72.57 -22.29 -67.35
CA LYS A 257 -72.18 -21.45 -68.50
C LYS A 257 -71.61 -22.28 -69.64
N ILE A 258 -70.94 -23.39 -69.32
CA ILE A 258 -70.32 -24.33 -70.27
C ILE A 258 -70.81 -25.74 -69.92
N ASP A 259 -71.09 -26.59 -70.90
CA ASP A 259 -71.61 -27.95 -70.66
C ASP A 259 -70.51 -28.95 -70.32
N ALA A 260 -69.34 -28.81 -70.95
CA ALA A 260 -68.14 -29.50 -70.55
C ALA A 260 -66.87 -28.75 -70.98
N THR A 261 -65.80 -28.94 -70.22
CA THR A 261 -64.45 -28.54 -70.60
C THR A 261 -63.51 -29.73 -70.55
N PHE A 262 -62.48 -29.75 -71.39
CA PHE A 262 -61.47 -30.81 -71.42
C PHE A 262 -60.22 -30.32 -70.72
N LEU A 263 -59.76 -31.06 -69.71
CA LEU A 263 -58.55 -30.72 -68.97
C LEU A 263 -57.35 -30.69 -69.94
N TYR A 264 -56.71 -29.52 -70.05
CA TYR A 264 -55.40 -29.39 -70.69
C TYR A 264 -54.35 -29.42 -69.57
N PRO A 265 -53.81 -30.61 -69.23
CA PRO A 265 -52.98 -30.76 -68.06
C PRO A 265 -51.70 -29.94 -68.20
N THR A 266 -51.30 -29.28 -67.12
CA THR A 266 -50.13 -28.40 -67.16
C THR A 266 -48.82 -29.19 -67.18
N GLY A 267 -48.80 -30.39 -66.58
CA GLY A 267 -47.61 -31.23 -66.47
C GLY A 267 -46.67 -30.82 -65.34
N GLY A 268 -47.07 -29.85 -64.51
CA GLY A 268 -46.23 -29.33 -63.44
C GLY A 268 -45.85 -30.41 -62.42
N ALA A 269 -46.82 -31.18 -61.93
CA ALA A 269 -46.57 -32.25 -60.98
C ALA A 269 -45.72 -33.38 -61.60
N GLU A 270 -46.05 -33.80 -62.83
CA GLU A 270 -45.33 -34.85 -63.55
C GLU A 270 -43.87 -34.46 -63.83
N ALA A 271 -43.59 -33.18 -64.05
CA ALA A 271 -42.22 -32.69 -64.23
C ALA A 271 -41.38 -32.87 -62.97
N ILE A 272 -41.94 -32.61 -61.78
CA ILE A 272 -41.25 -32.82 -60.51
C ILE A 272 -41.03 -34.31 -60.24
N GLN A 273 -42.05 -35.14 -60.47
CA GLN A 273 -41.93 -36.60 -60.34
C GLN A 273 -40.90 -37.18 -61.31
N LEU A 274 -40.83 -36.66 -62.54
CA LEU A 274 -39.85 -37.08 -63.53
C LEU A 274 -38.45 -36.62 -63.16
N ALA A 275 -38.31 -35.41 -62.61
CA ALA A 275 -37.04 -34.92 -62.08
C ALA A 275 -36.53 -35.81 -60.95
N ASP A 276 -37.40 -36.30 -60.05
CA ASP A 276 -37.07 -37.31 -59.03
C ASP A 276 -36.54 -38.60 -59.64
N LYS A 277 -37.23 -39.17 -60.63
CA LYS A 277 -36.77 -40.37 -61.32
C LYS A 277 -35.40 -40.16 -61.96
N ILE A 278 -35.19 -39.04 -62.64
CA ILE A 278 -33.94 -38.74 -63.34
C ILE A 278 -32.78 -38.55 -62.35
N LEU A 279 -32.95 -37.70 -61.34
CA LEU A 279 -31.91 -37.38 -60.35
C LEU A 279 -31.54 -38.59 -59.49
N ASN A 280 -32.52 -39.44 -59.16
CA ASN A 280 -32.30 -40.70 -58.44
C ASN A 280 -31.95 -41.89 -59.34
N LYS A 281 -31.71 -41.68 -60.64
CA LYS A 281 -31.32 -42.71 -61.62
C LYS A 281 -32.29 -43.89 -61.71
N GLN A 282 -33.57 -43.63 -61.50
CA GLN A 282 -34.65 -44.58 -61.72
C GLN A 282 -35.01 -44.65 -63.22
N PRO A 283 -35.62 -45.76 -63.69
CA PRO A 283 -36.11 -45.83 -65.06
C PRO A 283 -37.22 -44.81 -65.30
N PHE A 284 -37.16 -44.12 -66.45
CA PHE A 284 -38.16 -43.14 -66.87
C PHE A 284 -38.40 -43.22 -68.39
N GLU A 285 -39.53 -42.70 -68.85
CA GLU A 285 -39.84 -42.60 -70.28
C GLU A 285 -39.37 -41.25 -70.84
N ARG A 286 -38.77 -41.28 -72.04
CA ARG A 286 -38.25 -40.06 -72.69
C ARG A 286 -39.35 -39.12 -73.17
N ILE A 287 -40.52 -39.65 -73.54
CA ILE A 287 -41.66 -38.89 -74.04
C ILE A 287 -42.87 -39.24 -73.18
N ASN A 288 -43.37 -38.28 -72.40
CA ASN A 288 -44.49 -38.47 -71.49
C ASN A 288 -45.66 -37.62 -71.98
N ILE A 289 -46.67 -38.28 -72.55
CA ILE A 289 -47.86 -37.62 -73.05
C ILE A 289 -48.93 -37.63 -71.95
N LEU A 290 -49.40 -36.45 -71.57
CA LEU A 290 -50.40 -36.31 -70.52
C LEU A 290 -51.80 -36.60 -71.06
N GLU A 291 -52.57 -37.38 -70.32
CA GLU A 291 -53.97 -37.70 -70.65
C GLU A 291 -54.89 -36.52 -70.31
N THR A 292 -55.96 -36.37 -71.09
CA THR A 292 -57.01 -35.37 -70.85
C THR A 292 -58.21 -36.04 -70.19
N VAL A 293 -59.00 -35.25 -69.45
CA VAL A 293 -60.23 -35.71 -68.80
C VAL A 293 -61.35 -34.74 -69.15
N VAL A 294 -62.53 -35.28 -69.47
CA VAL A 294 -63.75 -34.48 -69.66
C VAL A 294 -64.28 -34.04 -68.30
N ILE A 295 -64.48 -32.74 -68.14
CA ILE A 295 -65.04 -32.12 -66.95
C ILE A 295 -66.43 -31.59 -67.29
N ASP A 296 -67.45 -32.23 -66.74
CA ASP A 296 -68.87 -31.92 -66.95
C ASP A 296 -69.58 -31.74 -65.60
N ASN A 297 -70.89 -31.46 -65.61
CA ASN A 297 -71.65 -31.26 -64.38
C ASN A 297 -71.69 -32.50 -63.46
N ASN A 298 -71.35 -33.70 -63.95
CA ASN A 298 -71.32 -34.92 -63.13
C ASN A 298 -70.08 -34.98 -62.24
N ASN A 299 -68.94 -34.42 -62.67
CA ASN A 299 -67.67 -34.51 -61.95
C ASN A 299 -67.09 -33.16 -61.50
N ALA A 300 -67.50 -32.02 -62.09
CA ALA A 300 -66.90 -30.71 -61.82
C ALA A 300 -66.97 -30.31 -60.33
N LYS A 301 -68.11 -30.56 -59.68
CA LYS A 301 -68.28 -30.27 -58.24
C LYS A 301 -67.36 -31.13 -57.35
N ILE A 302 -67.15 -32.39 -57.72
CA ILE A 302 -66.26 -33.28 -56.97
C ILE A 302 -64.81 -32.82 -57.17
N LEU A 303 -64.43 -32.46 -58.39
CA LEU A 303 -63.09 -31.94 -58.70
C LEU A 303 -62.80 -30.63 -57.95
N LYS A 304 -63.76 -29.70 -57.88
CA LYS A 304 -63.64 -28.47 -57.08
C LYS A 304 -63.45 -28.77 -55.59
N LEU A 305 -64.26 -29.66 -55.01
CA LEU A 305 -64.13 -30.04 -53.60
C LEU A 305 -62.81 -30.74 -53.28
N GLN A 306 -62.32 -31.59 -54.19
CA GLN A 306 -61.00 -32.23 -54.04
C GLN A 306 -59.89 -31.18 -54.07
N TYR A 307 -59.99 -30.21 -54.97
CA TYR A 307 -59.03 -29.13 -55.07
C TYR A 307 -59.00 -28.24 -53.81
N GLU A 308 -60.17 -27.76 -53.36
CA GLU A 308 -60.28 -26.96 -52.12
C GLU A 308 -59.72 -27.72 -50.91
N ALA A 309 -59.94 -29.03 -50.84
CA ALA A 309 -59.36 -29.86 -49.78
C ALA A 309 -57.83 -29.95 -49.87
N VAL A 310 -57.26 -30.04 -51.07
CA VAL A 310 -55.79 -30.05 -51.28
C VAL A 310 -55.18 -28.69 -50.94
N ASP A 311 -55.83 -27.59 -51.32
CA ASP A 311 -55.38 -26.22 -50.99
C ASP A 311 -55.42 -25.95 -49.47
N ASP A 312 -56.49 -26.34 -48.78
CA ASP A 312 -56.58 -26.26 -47.31
C ASP A 312 -55.51 -27.13 -46.63
N LEU A 313 -55.24 -28.33 -47.17
CA LEU A 313 -54.14 -29.19 -46.69
C LEU A 313 -52.78 -28.53 -46.89
N GLN A 314 -52.53 -27.86 -48.02
CA GLN A 314 -51.29 -27.12 -48.26
C GLN A 314 -51.13 -25.98 -47.25
N GLY A 315 -52.18 -25.17 -47.02
CA GLY A 315 -52.15 -24.10 -46.02
C GLY A 315 -51.87 -24.63 -44.60
N LYS A 316 -52.39 -25.83 -44.27
CA LYS A 316 -52.04 -26.53 -43.02
C LYS A 316 -50.59 -26.99 -42.99
N ILE A 317 -50.05 -27.53 -44.09
CA ILE A 317 -48.65 -27.96 -44.20
C ILE A 317 -47.70 -26.77 -44.05
N GLU A 318 -47.98 -25.64 -44.69
CA GLU A 318 -47.16 -24.42 -44.57
C GLU A 318 -47.15 -23.89 -43.13
N ASN A 319 -48.32 -23.85 -42.49
CA ASN A 319 -48.41 -23.52 -41.06
C ASN A 319 -47.64 -24.52 -40.19
N GLN A 320 -47.75 -25.82 -40.45
CA GLN A 320 -46.98 -26.84 -39.74
C GLN A 320 -45.47 -26.70 -39.96
N LYS A 321 -45.03 -26.37 -41.19
CA LYS A 321 -43.64 -26.10 -41.52
C LYS A 321 -43.12 -24.90 -40.73
N SER A 322 -43.88 -23.80 -40.68
CA SER A 322 -43.53 -22.63 -39.86
C SER A 322 -43.44 -22.97 -38.36
N VAL A 323 -44.38 -23.76 -37.84
CA VAL A 323 -44.33 -24.25 -36.45
C VAL A 323 -43.12 -25.15 -36.23
N LEU A 324 -42.81 -26.04 -37.16
CA LEU A 324 -41.67 -26.95 -37.10
C LEU A 324 -40.35 -26.18 -37.16
N GLU A 325 -40.21 -25.19 -38.03
CA GLU A 325 -39.04 -24.31 -38.10
C GLU A 325 -38.82 -23.56 -36.78
N ASN A 326 -39.90 -23.03 -36.20
CA ASN A 326 -39.86 -22.43 -34.88
C ASN A 326 -39.47 -23.44 -33.78
N GLN A 327 -39.97 -24.68 -33.85
CA GLN A 327 -39.59 -25.74 -32.92
C GLN A 327 -38.13 -26.18 -33.12
N ILE A 328 -37.64 -26.28 -34.35
CA ILE A 328 -36.24 -26.58 -34.67
C ILE A 328 -35.34 -25.46 -34.18
N ALA A 329 -35.73 -24.19 -34.36
CA ALA A 329 -35.00 -23.05 -33.84
C ALA A 329 -34.95 -23.06 -32.31
N ARG A 330 -36.09 -23.33 -31.64
CA ARG A 330 -36.16 -23.54 -30.19
C ARG A 330 -35.29 -24.71 -29.74
N PHE A 331 -35.36 -25.85 -30.42
CA PHE A 331 -34.56 -27.02 -30.12
C PHE A 331 -33.07 -26.77 -30.32
N LYS A 332 -32.66 -26.08 -31.39
CA LYS A 332 -31.28 -25.64 -31.61
C LYS A 332 -30.81 -24.73 -30.49
N SER A 333 -31.64 -23.76 -30.07
CA SER A 333 -31.33 -22.85 -28.96
C SER A 333 -31.23 -23.61 -27.63
N GLN A 334 -32.17 -24.49 -27.32
CA GLN A 334 -32.14 -25.37 -26.14
C GLN A 334 -30.95 -26.31 -26.15
N ARG A 335 -30.59 -26.88 -27.31
CA ARG A 335 -29.41 -27.74 -27.47
C ARG A 335 -28.14 -26.94 -27.26
N SER A 336 -28.01 -25.75 -27.84
CA SER A 336 -26.88 -24.85 -27.61
C SER A 336 -26.78 -24.46 -26.14
N PHE A 337 -27.90 -24.13 -25.50
CA PHE A 337 -27.97 -23.86 -24.07
C PHE A 337 -27.56 -25.08 -23.25
N LEU A 338 -28.06 -26.28 -23.57
CA LEU A 338 -27.70 -27.53 -22.90
C LEU A 338 -26.23 -27.89 -23.11
N ILE A 339 -25.65 -27.66 -24.28
CA ILE A 339 -24.22 -27.81 -24.53
C ILE A 339 -23.44 -26.83 -23.67
N VAL A 340 -23.85 -25.55 -23.59
CA VAL A 340 -23.21 -24.56 -22.71
C VAL A 340 -23.31 -24.99 -21.25
N VAL A 341 -24.48 -25.47 -20.81
CA VAL A 341 -24.68 -26.00 -19.45
C VAL A 341 -23.82 -27.24 -19.22
N LEU A 342 -23.74 -28.19 -20.16
CA LEU A 342 -22.90 -29.38 -20.04
C LEU A 342 -21.42 -29.04 -20.07
N VAL A 343 -20.99 -28.06 -20.87
CA VAL A 343 -19.61 -27.55 -20.88
C VAL A 343 -19.31 -26.84 -19.56
N LEU A 344 -20.23 -26.05 -19.03
CA LEU A 344 -20.10 -25.43 -17.70
C LEU A 344 -20.08 -26.50 -16.60
N LEU A 345 -20.92 -27.53 -16.69
CA LEU A 345 -20.99 -28.61 -15.71
C LEU A 345 -19.77 -29.51 -15.81
N ALA A 346 -19.27 -29.79 -17.01
CA ALA A 346 -17.99 -30.45 -17.24
C ALA A 346 -16.82 -29.58 -16.76
N ALA A 347 -16.87 -28.26 -16.96
CA ALA A 347 -15.89 -27.33 -16.42
C ALA A 347 -15.95 -27.29 -14.89
N ILE A 348 -17.14 -27.33 -14.29
CA ILE A 348 -17.35 -27.47 -12.84
C ILE A 348 -16.84 -28.82 -12.36
N VAL A 349 -17.11 -29.93 -13.06
CA VAL A 349 -16.60 -31.26 -12.70
C VAL A 349 -15.09 -31.32 -12.85
N ILE A 350 -14.52 -30.72 -13.90
CA ILE A 350 -13.06 -30.57 -14.06
C ILE A 350 -12.52 -29.69 -12.95
N LEU A 351 -13.18 -28.60 -12.60
CA LEU A 351 -12.82 -27.72 -11.49
C LEU A 351 -12.95 -28.45 -10.16
N VAL A 352 -13.95 -29.31 -9.98
CA VAL A 352 -14.16 -30.15 -8.79
C VAL A 352 -13.10 -31.23 -8.75
N ILE A 353 -12.73 -31.85 -9.86
CA ILE A 353 -11.63 -32.83 -9.96
C ILE A 353 -10.29 -32.13 -9.76
N GLN A 354 -10.11 -30.91 -10.27
CA GLN A 354 -8.90 -30.12 -10.09
C GLN A 354 -8.81 -29.60 -8.66
N THR A 355 -9.90 -29.14 -8.06
CA THR A 355 -9.95 -28.73 -6.65
C THR A 355 -9.89 -29.94 -5.74
N PHE A 356 -10.41 -31.11 -6.12
CA PHE A 356 -10.29 -32.36 -5.38
C PHE A 356 -8.90 -32.97 -5.51
N ARG A 357 -8.27 -32.90 -6.69
CA ARG A 357 -6.85 -33.26 -6.88
C ARG A 357 -5.94 -32.26 -6.21
N ALA A 358 -6.26 -30.97 -6.28
CA ALA A 358 -5.55 -29.93 -5.54
C ALA A 358 -5.81 -30.10 -4.05
N TYR A 359 -6.98 -30.55 -3.62
CA TYR A 359 -7.31 -30.86 -2.23
C TYR A 359 -6.65 -32.15 -1.79
N GLN A 360 -6.52 -33.18 -2.62
CA GLN A 360 -5.79 -34.42 -2.33
C GLN A 360 -4.28 -34.18 -2.36
N ASN A 361 -3.77 -33.40 -3.31
CA ASN A 361 -2.38 -32.97 -3.34
C ASN A 361 -2.11 -32.03 -2.18
N LYS A 362 -3.04 -31.12 -1.85
CA LYS A 362 -2.99 -30.28 -0.66
C LYS A 362 -3.19 -31.12 0.59
N ARG A 363 -3.90 -32.23 0.58
CA ARG A 363 -4.10 -33.12 1.73
C ARG A 363 -2.88 -34.00 1.93
N ALA A 364 -2.29 -34.55 0.88
CA ALA A 364 -1.04 -35.31 0.91
C ALA A 364 0.15 -34.37 1.15
N ALA A 365 0.13 -33.17 0.59
CA ALA A 365 1.06 -32.11 0.93
C ALA A 365 0.75 -31.54 2.31
N ASN A 366 -0.49 -31.54 2.81
CA ASN A 366 -0.84 -31.18 4.18
C ASN A 366 -0.52 -32.30 5.13
N GLU A 367 -0.55 -33.58 4.75
CA GLU A 367 -0.16 -34.72 5.57
C GLU A 367 1.37 -34.79 5.60
N LYS A 368 2.03 -34.50 4.46
CA LYS A 368 3.49 -34.30 4.40
C LYS A 368 3.89 -33.00 5.08
N LEU A 369 3.12 -31.93 4.98
CA LEU A 369 3.32 -30.67 5.70
C LEU A 369 2.92 -30.83 7.14
N GLU A 370 2.01 -31.72 7.54
CA GLU A 370 1.66 -32.00 8.94
C GLU A 370 2.71 -32.93 9.51
N HIS A 371 3.27 -33.88 8.75
CA HIS A 371 4.47 -34.61 9.15
C HIS A 371 5.69 -33.70 9.23
N GLN A 372 5.92 -32.86 8.22
CA GLN A 372 6.98 -31.87 8.22
C GLN A 372 6.72 -30.78 9.24
N LYS A 373 5.48 -30.41 9.54
CA LYS A 373 5.09 -29.45 10.59
C LYS A 373 5.16 -30.12 11.94
N LEU A 374 4.92 -31.41 12.09
CA LEU A 374 5.18 -32.16 13.32
C LEU A 374 6.70 -32.32 13.53
N GLU A 375 7.48 -32.53 12.48
CA GLU A 375 8.94 -32.54 12.53
C GLU A 375 9.52 -31.14 12.74
N ILE A 376 9.01 -30.14 12.05
CA ILE A 376 9.34 -28.72 12.21
C ILE A 376 8.79 -28.21 13.51
N GLU A 377 7.68 -28.71 14.07
CA GLU A 377 7.19 -28.36 15.40
C GLU A 377 7.99 -29.07 16.46
N LYS A 378 8.44 -30.31 16.24
CA LYS A 378 9.40 -30.97 17.14
C LYS A 378 10.72 -30.22 17.13
N ARG A 379 11.22 -29.88 15.94
CA ARG A 379 12.47 -29.16 15.73
C ARG A 379 12.35 -27.69 16.14
N ASN A 380 11.21 -27.05 15.94
CA ASN A 380 10.91 -25.71 16.45
C ASN A 380 10.68 -25.79 17.95
N ARG A 381 10.09 -26.84 18.53
CA ARG A 381 10.05 -27.00 19.99
C ARG A 381 11.44 -27.21 20.56
N GLU A 382 12.32 -27.94 19.87
CA GLU A 382 13.73 -28.06 20.24
C GLU A 382 14.49 -26.75 20.07
N ILE A 383 14.30 -26.03 18.96
CA ILE A 383 14.92 -24.73 18.69
C ILE A 383 14.37 -23.68 19.63
N ILE A 384 13.07 -23.65 19.92
CA ILE A 384 12.45 -22.78 20.92
C ILE A 384 12.99 -23.15 22.29
N LYS A 385 13.08 -24.43 22.65
CA LYS A 385 13.70 -24.86 23.92
C LYS A 385 15.18 -24.45 24.02
N GLN A 386 15.96 -24.57 22.94
CA GLN A 386 17.36 -24.14 22.88
C GLN A 386 17.48 -22.61 22.89
N ARG A 387 16.60 -21.90 22.18
CA ARG A 387 16.53 -20.44 22.14
C ARG A 387 16.12 -19.91 23.50
N ASP A 388 15.13 -20.50 24.13
CA ASP A 388 14.65 -20.13 25.46
C ASP A 388 15.72 -20.47 26.51
N GLN A 389 16.43 -21.59 26.38
CA GLN A 389 17.62 -21.87 27.20
C GLN A 389 18.75 -20.86 26.98
N LEU A 390 19.00 -20.45 25.74
CA LEU A 390 20.02 -19.45 25.41
C LEU A 390 19.62 -18.06 25.91
N ILE A 391 18.34 -17.70 25.79
CA ILE A 391 17.77 -16.46 26.34
C ILE A 391 17.89 -16.52 27.85
N GLU A 392 17.48 -17.61 28.51
CA GLU A 392 17.57 -17.77 29.96
C GLU A 392 19.03 -17.72 30.44
N VAL A 393 19.97 -18.34 29.73
CA VAL A 393 21.40 -18.28 30.07
C VAL A 393 21.98 -16.89 29.80
N SER A 394 21.59 -16.22 28.72
CA SER A 394 22.01 -14.85 28.40
C SER A 394 21.46 -13.86 29.41
N GLU A 395 20.18 -13.98 29.78
CA GLU A 395 19.54 -13.20 30.83
C GLU A 395 20.24 -13.44 32.18
N LYS A 396 20.51 -14.70 32.54
CA LYS A 396 21.27 -15.02 33.76
C LYS A 396 22.69 -14.46 33.73
N LEU A 397 23.35 -14.45 32.58
CA LEU A 397 24.70 -13.93 32.42
C LEU A 397 24.72 -12.39 32.50
N GLU A 398 23.76 -11.74 31.86
CA GLU A 398 23.58 -10.29 31.90
C GLU A 398 23.19 -9.85 33.31
N GLU A 399 22.24 -10.55 33.94
CA GLU A 399 21.84 -10.35 35.33
C GLU A 399 23.02 -10.56 36.29
N ALA A 400 23.83 -11.61 36.10
CA ALA A 400 25.02 -11.84 36.92
C ALA A 400 26.05 -10.71 36.73
N THR A 401 26.24 -10.22 35.50
CA THR A 401 27.16 -9.13 35.19
C THR A 401 26.69 -7.81 35.79
N GLN A 402 25.40 -7.50 35.66
CA GLN A 402 24.78 -6.31 36.23
C GLN A 402 24.76 -6.36 37.76
N THR A 403 24.48 -7.52 38.35
CA THR A 403 24.52 -7.74 39.81
C THR A 403 25.93 -7.53 40.33
N LYS A 404 26.95 -8.05 39.63
CA LYS A 404 28.35 -7.84 39.99
C LYS A 404 28.75 -6.37 39.90
N LEU A 405 28.30 -5.64 38.88
CA LEU A 405 28.51 -4.20 38.74
C LEU A 405 27.84 -3.38 39.86
N ARG A 406 26.59 -3.71 40.19
CA ARG A 406 25.86 -3.08 41.32
C ARG A 406 26.58 -3.34 42.63
N PHE A 407 27.04 -4.57 42.87
CA PHE A 407 27.81 -4.93 44.06
C PHE A 407 29.06 -4.06 44.24
N PHE A 408 29.91 -3.90 43.22
CA PHE A 408 31.12 -3.05 43.34
C PHE A 408 30.82 -1.56 43.51
N THR A 409 29.73 -1.09 42.88
CA THR A 409 29.27 0.29 43.03
C THR A 409 28.81 0.55 44.46
N ASN A 410 28.02 -0.37 45.03
CA ASN A 410 27.53 -0.28 46.40
C ASN A 410 28.69 -0.41 47.40
N MET A 411 29.61 -1.36 47.21
CA MET A 411 30.79 -1.48 48.08
C MET A 411 31.62 -0.19 48.15
N SER A 412 31.75 0.53 47.03
CA SER A 412 32.48 1.81 47.03
C SER A 412 31.77 2.90 47.81
N HIS A 413 30.44 2.87 47.83
CA HIS A 413 29.63 3.73 48.69
C HIS A 413 29.86 3.37 50.16
N GLU A 414 29.67 2.10 50.50
CA GLU A 414 29.87 1.55 51.86
C GLU A 414 31.26 1.85 52.44
N PHE A 415 32.29 2.02 51.62
CA PHE A 415 33.61 2.43 52.10
C PHE A 415 33.81 3.95 52.17
N ARG A 416 33.17 4.76 51.32
CA ARG A 416 33.35 6.22 51.31
C ARG A 416 32.62 6.91 52.47
N THR A 417 31.47 6.38 52.87
CA THR A 417 30.69 6.87 54.02
C THR A 417 31.51 6.85 55.32
N PRO A 418 32.07 5.71 55.78
CA PRO A 418 32.89 5.70 56.99
C PRO A 418 34.18 6.51 56.83
N LEU A 419 34.74 6.60 55.62
CA LEU A 419 35.91 7.47 55.38
C LEU A 419 35.57 8.96 55.49
N THR A 420 34.34 9.38 55.18
CA THR A 420 33.88 10.77 55.38
C THR A 420 33.86 11.12 56.87
N LEU A 421 33.34 10.20 57.68
CA LEU A 421 33.28 10.31 59.15
C LEU A 421 34.64 10.19 59.84
N ILE A 422 35.69 9.77 59.12
CA ILE A 422 37.05 9.74 59.64
C ILE A 422 37.83 10.97 59.15
N ILE A 423 37.83 11.22 57.84
CA ILE A 423 38.65 12.27 57.23
C ILE A 423 38.16 13.66 57.64
N GLY A 424 36.85 13.92 57.59
CA GLY A 424 36.27 15.23 57.91
C GLY A 424 36.63 15.69 59.34
N PRO A 425 36.29 14.90 60.38
CA PRO A 425 36.67 15.25 61.75
C PRO A 425 38.19 15.36 61.96
N LEU A 426 39.01 14.53 61.30
CA LEU A 426 40.47 14.65 61.41
C LEU A 426 40.99 15.94 60.77
N GLU A 427 40.38 16.42 59.67
CA GLU A 427 40.70 17.72 59.06
C GLU A 427 40.32 18.88 59.98
N ASP A 428 39.09 18.86 60.51
CA ASP A 428 38.62 19.87 61.46
C ASP A 428 39.53 19.92 62.70
N MET A 429 39.96 18.76 63.18
CA MET A 429 40.94 18.62 64.24
C MET A 429 42.30 19.24 63.87
N ILE A 430 42.84 18.94 62.69
CA ILE A 430 44.12 19.50 62.21
C ILE A 430 44.05 21.02 62.05
N GLU A 431 42.92 21.56 61.59
CA GLU A 431 42.69 23.00 61.43
C GLU A 431 42.43 23.73 62.76
N SER A 432 41.92 23.02 63.78
CA SER A 432 41.64 23.61 65.09
C SER A 432 42.92 23.95 65.87
N THR A 433 42.92 25.09 66.54
CA THR A 433 44.03 25.53 67.41
C THR A 433 44.09 24.83 68.77
N ASP A 434 43.06 24.04 69.11
CA ASP A 434 42.85 23.50 70.45
C ASP A 434 43.47 22.11 70.70
N ILE A 435 44.11 21.51 69.68
CA ILE A 435 44.74 20.19 69.83
C ILE A 435 46.12 20.29 70.48
N PRO A 436 46.36 19.58 71.61
CA PRO A 436 47.69 19.50 72.19
C PRO A 436 48.71 18.93 71.19
N GLU A 437 49.89 19.54 71.11
CA GLU A 437 50.92 19.23 70.11
C GLU A 437 51.31 17.73 70.04
N ARG A 438 51.22 17.02 71.18
CA ARG A 438 51.46 15.57 71.26
C ARG A 438 50.51 14.73 70.39
N PHE A 439 49.27 15.19 70.19
CA PHE A 439 48.25 14.49 69.42
C PHE A 439 48.25 14.90 67.95
N LYS A 440 48.75 16.09 67.60
CA LYS A 440 48.79 16.55 66.20
C LYS A 440 49.49 15.55 65.28
N LYS A 441 50.64 15.01 65.69
CA LYS A 441 51.36 13.99 64.90
C LYS A 441 50.52 12.72 64.70
N GLN A 442 49.75 12.31 65.71
CA GLN A 442 48.90 11.11 65.63
C GLN A 442 47.67 11.34 64.73
N VAL A 443 47.01 12.48 64.87
CA VAL A 443 45.88 12.90 64.01
C VAL A 443 46.33 13.01 62.55
N SER A 444 47.49 13.64 62.27
CA SER A 444 48.06 13.70 60.92
C SER A 444 48.37 12.31 60.34
N MET A 445 48.85 11.36 61.15
CA MET A 445 49.08 9.98 60.69
C MET A 445 47.75 9.26 60.37
N MET A 446 46.72 9.42 61.20
CA MET A 446 45.39 8.85 60.94
C MET A 446 44.77 9.42 59.67
N HIS A 447 44.93 10.73 59.45
CA HIS A 447 44.45 11.43 58.24
C HIS A 447 45.15 10.89 56.98
N GLN A 448 46.48 10.79 56.99
CA GLN A 448 47.25 10.23 55.88
C GLN A 448 46.85 8.79 55.53
N ASN A 449 46.63 7.93 56.54
CA ASN A 449 46.20 6.55 56.31
C ASN A 449 44.77 6.47 55.76
N SER A 450 43.88 7.34 56.21
CA SER A 450 42.49 7.40 55.73
C SER A 450 42.43 7.86 54.27
N LEU A 451 43.25 8.87 53.91
CA LEU A 451 43.43 9.29 52.52
C LEU A 451 44.02 8.17 51.63
N ARG A 452 44.93 7.36 52.18
CA ARG A 452 45.49 6.21 51.46
C ARG A 452 44.43 5.15 51.17
N LEU A 453 43.56 4.84 52.12
CA LEU A 453 42.43 3.92 51.92
C LEU A 453 41.48 4.44 50.85
N LEU A 454 41.14 5.74 50.89
CA LEU A 454 40.32 6.38 49.87
C LEU A 454 40.93 6.24 48.47
N HIS A 455 42.25 6.46 48.35
CA HIS A 455 42.96 6.29 47.10
C HIS A 455 42.87 4.85 46.57
N MET A 456 43.03 3.84 47.44
CA MET A 456 42.91 2.43 47.06
C MET A 456 41.51 2.08 46.54
N ILE A 457 40.46 2.58 47.20
CA ILE A 457 39.07 2.38 46.76
C ILE A 457 38.84 3.02 45.39
N ASN A 458 39.37 4.23 45.17
CA ASN A 458 39.27 4.91 43.87
C ASN A 458 39.99 4.14 42.76
N GLN A 459 41.19 3.59 43.02
CA GLN A 459 41.91 2.74 42.06
C GLN A 459 41.12 1.47 41.70
N LEU A 460 40.52 0.81 42.69
CA LEU A 460 39.67 -0.37 42.46
C LEU A 460 38.47 -0.03 41.56
N MET A 461 37.93 1.17 41.69
CA MET A 461 36.81 1.63 40.88
C MET A 461 37.19 2.03 39.47
N ASP A 462 38.32 2.72 39.29
CA ASP A 462 38.86 3.02 37.97
C ASP A 462 39.11 1.72 37.19
N PHE A 463 39.67 0.70 37.85
CA PHE A 463 39.85 -0.63 37.27
C PHE A 463 38.53 -1.26 36.77
N ARG A 464 37.47 -1.22 37.59
CA ARG A 464 36.16 -1.77 37.18
C ARG A 464 35.53 -1.00 36.03
N LYS A 465 35.78 0.31 35.91
CA LYS A 465 35.26 1.10 34.78
C LYS A 465 35.95 0.72 33.47
N ILE A 466 37.25 0.44 33.51
CA ILE A 466 38.04 0.00 32.37
C ILE A 466 37.60 -1.41 31.91
N GLU A 467 37.50 -2.39 32.82
CA GLU A 467 37.08 -3.77 32.47
C GLU A 467 35.71 -3.86 31.75
N ASN A 468 34.81 -2.91 32.01
CA ASN A 468 33.47 -2.91 31.43
C ASN A 468 33.33 -1.96 30.23
N ASN A 469 34.44 -1.49 29.65
CA ASN A 469 34.48 -0.50 28.56
C ASN A 469 33.66 0.78 28.85
N LYS A 470 33.48 1.12 30.14
CA LYS A 470 32.73 2.31 30.56
C LYS A 470 33.62 3.53 30.72
N MET A 471 34.94 3.38 30.60
CA MET A 471 35.89 4.49 30.69
C MET A 471 36.25 4.97 29.29
N GLN A 472 35.82 6.19 28.94
CA GLN A 472 36.12 6.79 27.64
C GLN A 472 37.34 7.71 27.72
N LEU A 473 38.15 7.75 26.67
CA LEU A 473 39.24 8.69 26.51
C LEU A 473 38.68 10.08 26.14
N GLN A 474 39.22 11.12 26.77
CA GLN A 474 38.83 12.51 26.53
C GLN A 474 40.09 13.33 26.21
N ALA A 475 40.59 13.18 24.98
CA ALA A 475 41.86 13.75 24.55
C ALA A 475 41.68 15.13 23.88
N ALA A 476 42.56 16.06 24.22
CA ALA A 476 42.67 17.38 23.59
C ALA A 476 44.14 17.79 23.44
N SER A 477 44.38 18.84 22.65
CA SER A 477 45.74 19.34 22.37
C SER A 477 46.25 20.21 23.53
N TYR A 478 47.26 19.72 24.26
CA TYR A 478 47.87 20.39 25.41
C TYR A 478 49.40 20.40 25.33
N ASP A 479 50.02 21.38 25.99
CA ASP A 479 51.48 21.41 26.16
C ASP A 479 51.94 20.35 27.17
N ILE A 480 52.50 19.25 26.66
CA ILE A 480 52.93 18.12 27.48
C ILE A 480 54.18 18.46 28.33
N VAL A 481 55.02 19.39 27.87
CA VAL A 481 56.23 19.79 28.61
C VAL A 481 55.85 20.60 29.84
N GLY A 482 54.96 21.59 29.69
CA GLY A 482 54.40 22.35 30.79
C GLY A 482 53.68 21.45 31.79
N PHE A 483 52.85 20.52 31.28
CA PHE A 483 52.13 19.55 32.10
C PHE A 483 53.05 18.66 32.95
N LEU A 484 54.09 18.04 32.36
CA LEU A 484 55.01 17.19 33.13
C LEU A 484 55.79 17.98 34.18
N LYS A 485 56.18 19.23 33.90
CA LYS A 485 56.84 20.09 34.89
C LYS A 485 55.97 20.32 36.13
N GLU A 486 54.67 20.53 35.92
CA GLU A 486 53.72 20.72 37.03
C GLU A 486 53.59 19.45 37.89
N ILE A 487 53.61 18.26 37.27
CA ILE A 487 53.52 16.98 38.00
C ILE A 487 54.80 16.68 38.75
N VAL A 488 55.96 16.97 38.16
CA VAL A 488 57.28 16.69 38.77
C VAL A 488 57.57 17.65 39.93
N MET A 489 56.99 18.86 39.92
CA MET A 489 57.29 19.92 40.90
C MET A 489 57.12 19.48 42.37
N PRO A 490 56.01 18.87 42.81
CA PRO A 490 55.84 18.38 44.18
C PRO A 490 56.81 17.27 44.58
N PHE A 491 57.37 16.53 43.61
CA PHE A 491 58.32 15.45 43.89
C PHE A 491 59.73 15.95 44.16
N TYR A 492 60.07 17.21 43.84
CA TYR A 492 61.36 17.80 44.26
C TYR A 492 61.47 17.85 45.80
N ASP A 493 60.42 18.30 46.49
CA ASP A 493 60.40 18.38 47.95
C ASP A 493 60.51 16.99 48.61
N LEU A 494 59.87 15.98 48.00
CA LEU A 494 59.94 14.58 48.46
C LEU A 494 61.31 13.97 48.21
N ALA A 495 61.90 14.24 47.05
CA ALA A 495 63.24 13.80 46.69
C ALA A 495 64.28 14.44 47.61
N GLU A 496 64.17 15.74 47.92
CA GLU A 496 65.06 16.45 48.82
C GLU A 496 65.05 15.85 50.23
N LYS A 497 63.86 15.54 50.79
CA LYS A 497 63.72 14.87 52.09
C LYS A 497 64.38 13.50 52.16
N LYS A 498 64.48 12.79 51.03
CA LYS A 498 65.13 11.47 50.93
C LYS A 498 66.56 11.57 50.33
N HIS A 499 67.07 12.78 50.13
CA HIS A 499 68.34 13.07 49.46
C HIS A 499 68.49 12.39 48.09
N ILE A 500 67.44 12.35 47.28
CA ILE A 500 67.46 11.83 45.90
C ILE A 500 67.65 12.99 44.93
N SER A 501 68.52 12.82 43.93
CA SER A 501 68.67 13.78 42.84
C SER A 501 67.62 13.53 41.75
N LEU A 502 66.65 14.44 41.63
CA LEU A 502 65.59 14.39 40.62
C LEU A 502 65.91 15.35 39.47
N VAL A 503 65.94 14.85 38.23
CA VAL A 503 66.29 15.63 37.03
C VAL A 503 65.19 15.49 35.97
N PHE A 504 64.71 16.61 35.42
CA PHE A 504 63.77 16.65 34.30
C PHE A 504 64.43 17.31 33.09
N GLU A 505 64.49 16.58 31.97
CA GLU A 505 65.08 17.02 30.70
C GLU A 505 64.05 16.89 29.57
N ALA A 506 63.81 17.96 28.82
CA ALA A 506 62.93 17.93 27.65
C ALA A 506 63.67 18.49 26.43
N GLU A 507 63.50 17.84 25.27
CA GLU A 507 64.13 18.26 24.02
C GLU A 507 63.62 19.64 23.54
N LYS A 508 62.34 19.92 23.79
CA LYS A 508 61.66 21.18 23.43
C LYS A 508 61.09 21.84 24.70
N ASN A 509 61.01 23.18 24.69
CA ASN A 509 60.45 23.93 25.82
C ASN A 509 58.92 23.88 25.90
N HIS A 510 58.25 23.72 24.75
CA HIS A 510 56.81 23.54 24.61
C HIS A 510 56.57 22.50 23.52
N LEU A 511 55.64 21.58 23.75
CA LEU A 511 55.25 20.56 22.78
C LEU A 511 53.77 20.25 22.94
N ASN A 512 52.96 20.59 21.93
CA ASN A 512 51.55 20.24 21.93
C ASN A 512 51.36 18.78 21.50
N ALA A 513 50.68 17.99 22.34
CA ALA A 513 50.31 16.61 22.08
C ALA A 513 48.83 16.40 22.42
N TRP A 514 48.19 15.42 21.78
CA TRP A 514 46.82 15.04 22.08
C TRP A 514 46.78 14.00 23.20
N PHE A 515 46.32 14.39 24.38
CA PHE A 515 46.18 13.48 25.51
C PHE A 515 45.07 13.91 26.47
N ASP A 516 44.64 12.97 27.31
CA ASP A 516 43.76 13.22 28.44
C ASP A 516 44.62 13.55 29.67
N MET A 517 44.57 14.81 30.11
CA MET A 517 45.41 15.30 31.21
C MET A 517 45.22 14.49 32.49
N ASN A 518 43.99 14.08 32.83
CA ASN A 518 43.70 13.41 34.09
C ASN A 518 44.22 11.97 34.11
N LYS A 519 44.10 11.27 32.97
CA LYS A 519 44.57 9.89 32.85
C LYS A 519 46.09 9.85 32.78
N LEU A 520 46.72 10.74 31.99
CA LEU A 520 48.18 10.80 31.90
C LEU A 520 48.83 11.26 33.21
N ASP A 521 48.18 12.15 33.96
CA ASP A 521 48.64 12.60 35.28
C ASP A 521 48.79 11.41 36.24
N LYS A 522 47.75 10.56 36.33
CA LYS A 522 47.78 9.32 37.12
C LYS A 522 48.91 8.38 36.72
N VAL A 523 49.19 8.23 35.42
CA VAL A 523 50.29 7.41 34.92
C VAL A 523 51.62 7.94 35.43
N ILE A 524 51.90 9.22 35.18
CA ILE A 524 53.19 9.83 35.52
C ILE A 524 53.38 9.89 37.04
N PHE A 525 52.34 10.26 37.80
CA PHE A 525 52.36 10.26 39.25
C PHE A 525 52.68 8.88 39.83
N ASN A 526 52.04 7.81 39.30
CA ASN A 526 52.28 6.44 39.76
C ASN A 526 53.73 5.99 39.47
N LEU A 527 54.26 6.30 38.30
CA LEU A 527 55.66 6.00 37.96
C LEU A 527 56.66 6.77 38.84
N LEU A 528 56.44 8.07 39.05
CA LEU A 528 57.29 8.89 39.92
C LEU A 528 57.24 8.48 41.38
N SER A 529 56.05 8.15 41.89
CA SER A 529 55.87 7.64 43.24
C SER A 529 56.62 6.33 43.45
N ASN A 530 56.54 5.41 42.48
CA ASN A 530 57.32 4.16 42.52
C ASN A 530 58.82 4.43 42.46
N ALA A 531 59.29 5.31 41.57
CA ALA A 531 60.71 5.68 41.49
C ALA A 531 61.21 6.22 42.85
N ILE A 532 60.56 7.23 43.43
CA ILE A 532 60.93 7.79 44.75
C ILE A 532 60.89 6.74 45.86
N LYS A 533 59.95 5.81 45.81
CA LYS A 533 59.79 4.75 46.82
C LYS A 533 60.95 3.75 46.76
N PHE A 534 61.31 3.27 45.58
CA PHE A 534 62.27 2.18 45.39
C PHE A 534 63.72 2.63 45.17
N THR A 535 63.96 3.92 44.94
CA THR A 535 65.31 4.50 44.93
C THR A 535 65.85 4.70 46.36
N PRO A 536 67.08 4.25 46.69
CA PRO A 536 67.70 4.46 47.99
C PRO A 536 68.10 5.93 48.22
N VAL A 537 68.47 6.26 49.47
CA VAL A 537 69.01 7.59 49.83
C VAL A 537 70.28 7.87 48.99
N ASN A 538 70.42 9.08 48.46
CA ASN A 538 71.48 9.47 47.49
C ASN A 538 71.36 8.86 46.09
N GLY A 539 70.22 8.27 45.74
CA GLY A 539 69.96 7.81 44.37
C GLY A 539 69.61 8.95 43.40
N THR A 540 69.39 8.59 42.15
CA THR A 540 69.07 9.49 41.04
C THR A 540 67.81 9.02 40.31
N ILE A 541 66.92 9.97 40.02
CA ILE A 541 65.74 9.77 39.18
C ILE A 541 65.81 10.78 38.04
N ARG A 542 65.68 10.29 36.81
CA ARG A 542 65.71 11.11 35.59
C ARG A 542 64.43 10.92 34.80
N ILE A 543 63.81 12.03 34.44
CA ILE A 543 62.68 12.07 33.51
C ILE A 543 63.14 12.72 32.21
N THR A 544 62.97 12.04 31.08
CA THR A 544 63.30 12.60 29.76
C THR A 544 62.11 12.59 28.83
N LEU A 545 61.89 13.69 28.11
CA LEU A 545 60.89 13.79 27.05
C LEU A 545 61.54 14.08 25.69
N LYS A 546 61.22 13.25 24.69
CA LYS A 546 61.74 13.35 23.31
C LYS A 546 60.64 13.10 22.28
N VAL A 547 60.82 13.63 21.06
CA VAL A 547 59.98 13.27 19.91
C VAL A 547 60.71 12.23 19.08
N ILE A 548 60.08 11.09 18.83
CA ILE A 548 60.65 10.00 18.05
C ILE A 548 59.72 9.61 16.91
N LYS A 549 60.26 8.89 15.92
CA LYS A 549 59.44 8.19 14.93
C LYS A 549 59.02 6.83 15.51
N PRO A 550 57.78 6.37 15.28
CA PRO A 550 57.34 5.06 15.74
C PRO A 550 58.29 3.95 15.24
N LEU A 551 58.60 2.98 16.10
CA LEU A 551 59.48 1.86 15.77
C LEU A 551 58.86 0.84 14.79
N THR A 552 57.53 0.92 14.59
CA THR A 552 56.74 0.07 13.70
C THR A 552 55.88 0.92 12.76
N GLN A 553 55.42 0.36 11.64
CA GLN A 553 54.62 1.08 10.65
C GLN A 553 53.20 1.34 11.20
N LYS A 554 53.03 2.45 11.95
CA LYS A 554 51.76 2.88 12.56
C LYS A 554 51.06 3.96 11.71
N ILE A 555 49.83 4.31 12.08
CA ILE A 555 48.95 5.26 11.35
C ILE A 555 49.43 6.74 11.52
N TRP A 556 50.38 6.99 12.42
CA TRP A 556 50.94 8.31 12.73
C TRP A 556 52.46 8.32 12.54
N ASP A 557 53.00 9.49 12.21
CA ASP A 557 54.42 9.64 11.83
C ASP A 557 55.35 10.05 13.00
N GLU A 558 54.79 10.56 14.10
CA GLU A 558 55.52 11.07 15.26
C GLU A 558 54.89 10.61 16.58
N GLU A 559 55.74 10.19 17.52
CA GLU A 559 55.38 9.82 18.89
C GLU A 559 56.18 10.64 19.91
N VAL A 560 55.57 10.92 21.06
CA VAL A 560 56.24 11.43 22.24
C VAL A 560 56.72 10.26 23.08
N GLU A 561 58.02 10.23 23.35
CA GLU A 561 58.65 9.29 24.26
C GLU A 561 58.87 9.97 25.62
N ILE A 562 58.26 9.42 26.66
CA ILE A 562 58.45 9.84 28.06
C ILE A 562 59.15 8.71 28.80
N LYS A 563 60.36 8.96 29.30
CA LYS A 563 61.11 8.00 30.11
C LYS A 563 61.19 8.45 31.55
N VAL A 564 60.87 7.54 32.47
CA VAL A 564 61.09 7.71 33.92
C VAL A 564 62.09 6.63 34.33
N SER A 565 63.31 7.06 34.67
CA SER A 565 64.44 6.20 34.97
C SER A 565 64.92 6.43 36.40
N ASP A 566 65.12 5.36 37.16
CA ASP A 566 65.64 5.38 38.51
C ASP A 566 66.79 4.38 38.67
N ASN A 567 67.72 4.65 39.59
CA ASN A 567 68.83 3.75 39.93
C ASN A 567 68.56 2.93 41.21
N GLY A 568 67.30 2.55 41.44
CA GLY A 568 66.88 1.75 42.58
C GLY A 568 67.26 0.26 42.48
N ASN A 569 66.60 -0.55 43.30
CA ASN A 569 66.94 -1.98 43.44
C ASN A 569 66.71 -2.83 42.17
N GLY A 570 66.01 -2.29 41.17
CA GLY A 570 65.65 -3.01 39.94
C GLY A 570 64.61 -4.12 40.16
N ILE A 571 64.12 -4.67 39.05
CA ILE A 571 63.08 -5.70 38.99
C ILE A 571 63.71 -6.99 38.42
N PRO A 572 63.50 -8.16 39.04
CA PRO A 572 63.94 -9.44 38.50
C PRO A 572 63.37 -9.73 37.10
N THR A 573 64.19 -10.27 36.20
CA THR A 573 63.84 -10.44 34.78
C THR A 573 62.65 -11.38 34.56
N ASP A 574 62.49 -12.38 35.42
CA ASP A 574 61.34 -13.31 35.46
C ASP A 574 60.03 -12.64 35.90
N GLN A 575 60.10 -11.48 36.55
CA GLN A 575 58.93 -10.76 37.06
C GLN A 575 58.51 -9.60 36.14
N ILE A 576 59.37 -9.19 35.20
CA ILE A 576 59.12 -8.07 34.27
C ILE A 576 57.83 -8.26 33.46
N GLU A 577 57.55 -9.48 32.96
CA GLU A 577 56.34 -9.75 32.19
C GLU A 577 55.07 -9.63 33.04
N HIS A 578 55.18 -9.84 34.36
CA HIS A 578 54.07 -9.88 35.30
C HIS A 578 53.84 -8.57 36.05
N ILE A 579 54.70 -7.56 35.95
CA ILE A 579 54.53 -6.30 36.73
C ILE A 579 53.28 -5.49 36.34
N PHE A 580 52.75 -5.76 35.14
CA PHE A 580 51.50 -5.20 34.66
C PHE A 580 50.30 -6.10 34.95
N ASP A 581 50.52 -7.31 35.50
CA ASP A 581 49.45 -8.19 35.96
C ASP A 581 48.79 -7.65 37.22
N ARG A 582 47.51 -7.94 37.33
CA ARG A 582 46.65 -7.42 38.39
C ARG A 582 47.04 -8.04 39.73
N PHE A 583 47.16 -7.20 40.76
CA PHE A 583 47.53 -7.60 42.13
C PHE A 583 48.94 -8.19 42.25
N PHE A 584 49.74 -8.14 41.19
CA PHE A 584 51.10 -8.63 41.23
C PHE A 584 51.98 -7.71 42.08
N GLN A 585 52.80 -8.32 42.94
CA GLN A 585 53.79 -7.62 43.77
C GLN A 585 55.08 -8.44 43.78
N ALA A 586 56.21 -7.82 43.46
CA ALA A 586 57.51 -8.46 43.46
C ALA A 586 57.91 -8.92 44.88
N GLU A 587 58.49 -10.12 45.03
CA GLU A 587 58.90 -10.71 46.32
C GLU A 587 59.92 -9.84 47.09
N SER A 588 60.69 -9.00 46.39
CA SER A 588 61.65 -8.03 46.95
C SER A 588 61.00 -6.82 47.66
N SER A 589 59.66 -6.79 47.78
CA SER A 589 58.87 -5.71 48.40
C SER A 589 58.67 -5.87 49.92
N HIS A 590 59.46 -6.68 50.61
CA HIS A 590 59.33 -6.91 52.06
C HIS A 590 59.54 -5.62 52.87
N GLY A 591 58.43 -4.93 53.14
CA GLY A 591 58.36 -3.67 53.90
C GLY A 591 57.45 -2.60 53.29
N PHE A 592 57.05 -2.75 52.02
CA PHE A 592 56.39 -1.69 51.26
C PHE A 592 55.06 -2.14 50.64
N MET A 593 54.02 -2.27 51.47
CA MET A 593 52.67 -2.74 51.09
C MET A 593 52.01 -1.85 50.00
N GLY A 594 52.08 -2.26 48.73
CA GLY A 594 51.32 -1.67 47.61
C GLY A 594 50.05 -2.46 47.34
N THR A 595 49.18 -2.00 46.44
CA THR A 595 47.98 -2.73 46.00
C THR A 595 48.21 -3.65 44.80
N GLY A 596 49.31 -3.46 44.07
CA GLY A 596 49.57 -4.16 42.81
C GLY A 596 48.64 -3.75 41.67
N LEU A 597 47.92 -2.62 41.79
CA LEU A 597 46.98 -2.13 40.77
C LEU A 597 47.51 -0.91 39.99
N GLY A 598 48.52 -0.21 40.53
CA GLY A 598 49.01 1.05 39.96
C GLY A 598 49.58 0.88 38.55
N LEU A 599 50.50 -0.08 38.36
CA LEU A 599 51.13 -0.33 37.06
C LEU A 599 50.15 -0.92 36.04
N SER A 600 49.27 -1.84 36.44
CA SER A 600 48.21 -2.36 35.56
C SER A 600 47.29 -1.24 35.09
N LEU A 601 46.89 -0.31 35.97
CA LEU A 601 46.10 0.88 35.59
C LEU A 601 46.88 1.84 34.69
N SER A 602 48.18 2.02 34.95
CA SER A 602 49.03 2.85 34.08
C SER A 602 49.08 2.30 32.66
N LYS A 603 49.19 0.98 32.51
CA LYS A 603 49.12 0.31 31.21
C LYS A 603 47.77 0.53 30.53
N GLU A 604 46.67 0.25 31.21
CA GLU A 604 45.33 0.45 30.65
C GLU A 604 45.07 1.92 30.23
N PHE A 605 45.57 2.91 31.00
CA PHE A 605 45.45 4.31 30.60
C PHE A 605 46.30 4.65 29.37
N VAL A 606 47.50 4.11 29.25
CA VAL A 606 48.35 4.31 28.07
C VAL A 606 47.75 3.61 26.84
N ASP A 607 47.23 2.40 27.01
CA ASP A 607 46.53 1.64 25.97
C ASP A 607 45.26 2.39 25.50
N LEU A 608 44.51 3.00 26.43
CA LEU A 608 43.37 3.88 26.09
C LEU A 608 43.78 5.10 25.26
N HIS A 609 45.01 5.61 25.41
CA HIS A 609 45.56 6.68 24.55
C HIS A 609 46.10 6.14 23.22
N HIS A 610 45.90 4.85 22.91
CA HIS A 610 46.50 4.16 21.77
C HIS A 610 48.04 4.23 21.79
N GLY A 611 48.62 4.37 22.99
CA GLY A 611 50.05 4.38 23.25
C GLY A 611 50.57 3.03 23.68
N GLU A 612 51.83 3.00 24.11
CA GLU A 612 52.51 1.79 24.58
C GLU A 612 53.40 2.12 25.79
N ILE A 613 53.40 1.25 26.81
CA ILE A 613 54.29 1.37 27.96
C ILE A 613 55.20 0.15 28.08
N GLU A 614 56.51 0.41 28.12
CA GLU A 614 57.55 -0.60 28.26
C GLU A 614 58.34 -0.39 29.55
N VAL A 615 58.97 -1.46 30.02
CA VAL A 615 59.88 -1.44 31.18
C VAL A 615 61.19 -2.12 30.82
N LYS A 616 62.30 -1.53 31.24
CA LYS A 616 63.63 -2.16 31.20
C LYS A 616 64.25 -2.04 32.59
N SER A 617 64.63 -3.16 33.18
CA SER A 617 65.21 -3.19 34.52
C SER A 617 66.14 -4.37 34.70
N ASN A 618 67.21 -4.14 35.46
CA ASN A 618 68.12 -5.18 35.94
C ASN A 618 68.28 -5.00 37.46
N ILE A 619 68.38 -6.13 38.19
CA ILE A 619 68.58 -6.11 39.63
C ILE A 619 69.87 -5.33 39.97
N GLY A 620 69.75 -4.31 40.84
CA GLY A 620 70.86 -3.49 41.32
C GLY A 620 71.33 -2.37 40.39
N GLU A 621 70.82 -2.27 39.17
CA GLU A 621 71.16 -1.19 38.22
C GLU A 621 70.07 -0.11 38.14
N GLY A 622 68.80 -0.48 38.35
CA GLY A 622 67.67 0.44 38.31
C GLY A 622 66.52 -0.01 37.41
N THR A 623 65.51 0.86 37.26
CA THR A 623 64.33 0.62 36.42
C THR A 623 64.10 1.81 35.50
N THR A 624 63.75 1.55 34.24
CA THR A 624 63.32 2.58 33.29
C THR A 624 61.99 2.20 32.69
N PHE A 625 60.96 3.00 32.98
CA PHE A 625 59.67 2.93 32.30
C PHE A 625 59.69 3.89 31.10
N THR A 626 59.26 3.41 29.95
CA THR A 626 59.17 4.19 28.71
C THR A 626 57.73 4.20 28.24
N ILE A 627 57.16 5.39 28.05
CA ILE A 627 55.81 5.57 27.51
C ILE A 627 55.94 6.18 26.12
N HIS A 628 55.25 5.59 25.15
CA HIS A 628 55.11 6.07 23.79
C HIS A 628 53.66 6.53 23.56
N LEU A 629 53.48 7.81 23.23
CA LEU A 629 52.16 8.38 22.92
C LEU A 629 52.15 9.00 21.52
N PRO A 630 51.09 8.84 20.72
CA PRO A 630 51.03 9.51 19.41
C PRO A 630 50.93 11.04 19.57
N LEU A 631 51.69 11.79 18.78
CA LEU A 631 51.70 13.27 18.88
C LEU A 631 50.41 13.90 18.33
N GLY A 632 49.89 13.36 17.22
CA GLY A 632 48.73 13.88 16.47
C GLY A 632 47.39 13.27 16.90
N ASN A 633 46.31 13.60 16.18
CA ASN A 633 44.93 13.17 16.52
C ASN A 633 44.32 12.15 15.54
N THR A 634 45.12 11.60 14.63
CA THR A 634 44.66 10.70 13.56
C THR A 634 44.23 9.33 14.09
N HIS A 635 44.78 8.91 15.23
CA HIS A 635 44.45 7.66 15.91
C HIS A 635 43.15 7.75 16.73
N LEU A 636 42.67 8.97 17.00
CA LEU A 636 41.49 9.21 17.84
C LEU A 636 40.20 9.23 17.01
N SER A 637 39.17 8.55 17.50
CA SER A 637 37.81 8.63 16.99
C SER A 637 37.15 9.98 17.33
N ALA A 638 36.03 10.30 16.67
CA ALA A 638 35.31 11.56 16.92
C ALA A 638 34.79 11.66 18.36
N SER A 639 34.42 10.54 18.99
CA SER A 639 33.94 10.48 20.38
C SER A 639 35.03 10.68 21.42
N GLU A 640 36.30 10.49 21.07
CA GLU A 640 37.44 10.62 22.00
C GLU A 640 38.06 12.03 21.98
N LYS A 641 37.66 12.88 21.03
CA LYS A 641 38.19 14.23 20.83
C LYS A 641 37.34 15.26 21.55
N ILE A 642 38.00 16.12 22.34
CA ILE A 642 37.37 17.32 22.88
C ILE A 642 37.88 18.53 22.09
N GLU A 643 36.97 19.24 21.42
CA GLU A 643 37.28 20.54 20.81
C GLU A 643 37.51 21.57 21.92
N THR A 644 38.70 22.17 21.98
CA THR A 644 39.00 23.19 23.00
C THR A 644 38.77 24.59 22.41
N PRO A 645 37.96 25.47 23.05
CA PRO A 645 38.01 26.90 22.81
C PRO A 645 39.28 27.47 23.45
N VAL A 646 40.09 28.13 22.64
CA VAL A 646 41.26 28.91 23.06
C VAL A 646 40.77 30.12 23.86
N ASN A 647 41.07 30.20 25.19
CA ASN A 647 41.24 31.42 26.01
C ASN A 647 40.87 31.34 27.52
N ASP A 648 40.98 30.20 28.22
CA ASP A 648 40.73 30.20 29.68
C ASP A 648 41.78 29.43 30.51
N THR A 649 43.05 29.51 30.10
CA THR A 649 44.20 28.95 30.84
C THR A 649 44.36 29.54 32.25
N LYS A 650 43.77 30.70 32.55
CA LYS A 650 43.80 31.31 33.89
C LYS A 650 42.64 30.91 34.79
N LYS A 651 41.45 30.58 34.27
CA LYS A 651 40.31 30.13 35.11
C LYS A 651 40.42 28.65 35.50
N LYS A 652 41.00 27.80 34.65
CA LYS A 652 41.21 26.37 34.97
C LYS A 652 42.31 26.12 36.01
N GLN A 653 43.27 27.03 36.19
CA GLN A 653 44.29 26.92 37.25
C GLN A 653 43.70 26.98 38.66
N ILE A 654 42.55 27.66 38.86
CA ILE A 654 41.88 27.76 40.18
C ILE A 654 41.07 26.50 40.50
N GLN A 655 40.59 25.76 39.50
CA GLN A 655 39.87 24.48 39.70
C GLN A 655 40.79 23.28 39.95
N ARG A 656 42.08 23.40 39.61
CA ARG A 656 43.05 22.30 39.63
C ARG A 656 43.45 21.85 41.04
N ASN A 657 43.29 22.69 42.05
CA ASN A 657 43.64 22.35 43.43
C ASN A 657 42.60 21.45 44.14
N ASN A 658 41.44 21.18 43.53
CA ASN A 658 40.34 20.44 44.18
C ASN A 658 40.19 18.98 43.72
N GLU A 659 40.96 18.51 42.75
CA GLU A 659 41.00 17.08 42.39
C GLU A 659 42.29 16.46 42.96
N ILE A 660 42.18 16.01 44.21
CA ILE A 660 43.10 15.15 44.99
C ILE A 660 44.53 15.04 44.45
N HIS A 661 45.31 16.11 44.58
CA HIS A 661 46.75 16.02 44.86
C HIS A 661 46.96 16.40 46.32
N ILE A 662 47.26 15.40 47.15
CA ILE A 662 47.53 15.57 48.57
C ILE A 662 48.83 16.37 48.70
N ASN A 663 48.71 17.67 48.93
CA ASN A 663 49.76 18.48 49.54
C ASN A 663 49.18 19.09 50.83
N PRO A 664 49.87 19.00 51.98
CA PRO A 664 49.36 19.51 53.23
C PRO A 664 49.39 21.05 53.21
N VAL A 665 48.20 21.64 53.30
CA VAL A 665 47.87 22.93 53.91
C VAL A 665 48.83 24.10 53.59
N LEU A 666 48.45 24.91 52.60
CA LEU A 666 48.84 26.33 52.55
C LEU A 666 47.69 27.18 53.10
N ASN A 667 47.96 27.80 54.25
CA ASN A 667 47.19 28.87 54.86
C ASN A 667 47.06 30.06 53.90
N THR A 668 45.83 30.48 53.62
CA THR A 668 45.52 31.87 53.28
C THR A 668 44.34 32.34 54.11
N GLY A 669 44.64 33.20 55.08
CA GLY A 669 43.66 33.81 55.95
C GLY A 669 42.85 34.86 55.21
N GLU A 670 41.52 34.83 55.41
CA GLU A 670 40.66 35.98 55.20
C GLU A 670 39.63 36.08 56.33
N LYS A 671 39.38 37.33 56.73
CA LYS A 671 38.69 37.78 57.93
C LYS A 671 37.23 37.30 57.99
N ASN A 672 36.84 36.78 59.16
CA ASN A 672 35.45 36.59 59.55
C ASN A 672 34.71 37.94 59.46
N ILE A 673 33.79 38.04 58.51
CA ILE A 673 32.72 39.06 58.53
C ILE A 673 31.48 38.31 58.98
N GLU A 674 31.13 38.48 60.26
CA GLU A 674 29.86 38.03 60.83
C GLU A 674 28.73 38.83 60.20
N ILE A 675 27.73 38.14 59.65
CA ILE A 675 26.47 38.75 59.24
C ILE A 675 25.40 38.14 60.14
N ASN A 676 24.80 38.98 60.98
CA ASN A 676 23.70 38.59 61.85
C ASN A 676 22.43 38.48 61.00
N PHE A 677 21.89 37.27 60.82
CA PHE A 677 20.55 37.10 60.26
C PHE A 677 19.53 37.45 61.35
N GLU A 678 18.51 38.27 61.05
CA GLU A 678 17.42 38.57 62.00
C GLU A 678 16.62 37.30 62.36
N GLU A 679 16.57 36.31 61.45
CA GLU A 679 16.03 34.95 61.67
C GLU A 679 16.92 33.92 60.93
N LYS A 680 17.21 32.77 61.57
CA LYS A 680 18.05 31.71 60.98
C LYS A 680 17.35 31.09 59.75
N PRO A 681 17.99 31.04 58.56
CA PRO A 681 17.42 30.36 57.39
C PRO A 681 17.17 28.87 57.67
N THR A 682 16.13 28.30 57.05
CA THR A 682 15.79 26.88 57.20
C THR A 682 16.51 26.05 56.16
N LEU A 683 17.28 25.04 56.58
CA LEU A 683 17.99 24.12 55.71
C LEU A 683 17.42 22.71 55.92
N LEU A 684 17.03 22.05 54.82
CA LEU A 684 16.64 20.65 54.86
C LEU A 684 17.84 19.77 54.52
N LEU A 685 18.21 18.90 55.45
CA LEU A 685 19.25 17.91 55.31
C LEU A 685 18.62 16.54 55.04
N VAL A 686 18.92 15.96 53.88
CA VAL A 686 18.43 14.65 53.44
C VAL A 686 19.62 13.71 53.33
N GLU A 687 19.73 12.78 54.27
CA GLU A 687 20.83 11.81 54.35
C GLU A 687 20.28 10.58 55.08
N ASP A 688 20.48 9.39 54.53
CA ASP A 688 19.97 8.14 55.11
C ASP A 688 20.83 7.66 56.28
N GLU A 689 22.15 7.80 56.18
CA GLU A 689 23.08 7.41 57.23
C GLU A 689 23.06 8.40 58.42
N ASN A 690 22.61 7.94 59.58
CA ASN A 690 22.41 8.79 60.76
C ASN A 690 23.68 9.51 61.20
N ASP A 691 24.83 8.83 61.23
CA ASP A 691 26.08 9.40 61.71
C ASP A 691 26.60 10.51 60.77
N VAL A 692 26.38 10.37 59.46
CA VAL A 692 26.71 11.41 58.47
C VAL A 692 25.77 12.59 58.60
N ARG A 693 24.47 12.32 58.78
CA ARG A 693 23.45 13.35 59.00
C ARG A 693 23.77 14.17 60.26
N GLU A 694 24.13 13.51 61.35
CA GLU A 694 24.52 14.14 62.61
C GLU A 694 25.79 14.98 62.45
N TYR A 695 26.82 14.46 61.79
CA TYR A 695 28.05 15.22 61.49
C TYR A 695 27.77 16.49 60.65
N ILE A 696 26.94 16.40 59.60
CA ILE A 696 26.58 17.55 58.77
C ILE A 696 25.77 18.56 59.58
N LYS A 697 24.78 18.08 60.34
CA LYS A 697 23.95 18.91 61.22
C LYS A 697 24.80 19.67 62.22
N ASP A 698 25.73 19.00 62.89
CA ASP A 698 26.63 19.62 63.85
C ASP A 698 27.47 20.73 63.22
N SER A 699 27.91 20.53 61.97
CA SER A 699 28.66 21.55 61.24
C SER A 699 27.83 22.78 60.80
N LEU A 700 26.50 22.70 60.82
CA LEU A 700 25.61 23.74 60.25
C LEU A 700 24.61 24.36 61.26
N GLN A 701 24.28 23.67 62.36
CA GLN A 701 23.22 24.06 63.30
C GLN A 701 23.43 25.41 63.99
N ASP A 702 24.68 25.86 64.14
CA ASP A 702 24.99 27.15 64.76
C ASP A 702 24.42 28.33 63.95
N HIS A 703 24.31 28.18 62.63
CA HIS A 703 23.92 29.26 61.71
C HIS A 703 22.55 29.07 61.06
N TYR A 704 21.99 27.86 61.08
CA TYR A 704 20.77 27.50 60.34
C TYR A 704 19.78 26.72 61.20
N HIS A 705 18.49 26.80 60.88
CA HIS A 705 17.48 25.89 61.42
C HIS A 705 17.45 24.63 60.55
N ILE A 706 17.83 23.48 61.11
CA ILE A 706 17.98 22.22 60.36
C ILE A 706 16.70 21.39 60.47
N LEU A 707 16.11 21.07 59.31
CA LEU A 707 15.13 20.02 59.15
C LEU A 707 15.85 18.75 58.65
N GLU A 708 15.42 17.59 59.10
CA GLU A 708 16.10 16.31 58.83
C GLU A 708 15.15 15.35 58.11
N ALA A 709 15.66 14.67 57.10
CA ALA A 709 14.96 13.61 56.38
C ALA A 709 15.91 12.44 56.08
N GLU A 710 15.39 11.22 56.14
CA GLU A 710 16.19 10.00 55.89
C GLU A 710 16.17 9.58 54.41
N ASN A 711 15.27 10.14 53.60
CA ASN A 711 15.18 9.85 52.16
C ASN A 711 14.41 10.95 51.42
N GLY A 712 14.43 10.89 50.08
CA GLY A 712 13.77 11.89 49.24
C GLY A 712 12.25 11.97 49.40
N LYS A 713 11.58 10.87 49.77
CA LYS A 713 10.12 10.84 49.93
C LYS A 713 9.69 11.52 51.22
N LEU A 714 10.38 11.23 52.33
CA LEU A 714 10.19 11.95 53.59
C LEU A 714 10.55 13.43 53.44
N ALA A 715 11.60 13.74 52.67
CA ALA A 715 11.94 15.12 52.32
C ALA A 715 10.78 15.81 51.59
N LEU A 716 10.13 15.16 50.61
CA LEU A 716 8.95 15.71 49.95
C LEU A 716 7.75 15.91 50.89
N GLU A 717 7.56 15.03 51.88
CA GLU A 717 6.53 15.20 52.89
C GLU A 717 6.82 16.42 53.76
N ILE A 718 8.05 16.57 54.24
CA ILE A 718 8.48 17.74 55.03
C ILE A 718 8.35 19.03 54.22
N ILE A 719 8.78 19.05 52.94
CA ILE A 719 8.71 20.23 52.07
C ILE A 719 7.25 20.70 51.85
N ARG A 720 6.27 19.80 51.92
CA ARG A 720 4.84 20.17 51.78
C ARG A 720 4.37 21.00 52.97
N ASP A 721 4.84 20.67 54.16
CA ASP A 721 4.44 21.31 55.41
C ASP A 721 5.32 22.53 55.71
N ASP A 722 6.64 22.37 55.64
CA ASP A 722 7.67 23.39 55.90
C ASP A 722 8.63 23.55 54.72
N GLU A 723 8.59 24.74 54.10
CA GLU A 723 9.37 25.04 52.89
C GLU A 723 10.79 25.54 53.23
N PRO A 724 11.86 24.77 52.93
CA PRO A 724 13.22 25.15 53.26
C PRO A 724 13.78 26.24 52.34
N ASP A 725 14.78 26.98 52.82
CA ASP A 725 15.53 27.97 52.04
C ASP A 725 16.65 27.34 51.19
N LEU A 726 17.14 26.16 51.58
CA LEU A 726 18.13 25.35 50.85
C LEU A 726 18.00 23.87 51.24
N ILE A 727 18.30 22.97 50.29
CA ILE A 727 18.34 21.53 50.52
C ILE A 727 19.78 21.02 50.33
N VAL A 728 20.27 20.24 51.28
CA VAL A 728 21.49 19.42 51.14
C VAL A 728 21.03 17.97 51.13
N SER A 729 21.31 17.24 50.04
CA SER A 729 20.83 15.87 49.86
C SER A 729 21.96 14.95 49.43
N ASP A 730 22.03 13.75 50.01
CA ASP A 730 22.79 12.67 49.37
C ASP A 730 22.09 12.22 48.07
N ILE A 731 22.87 11.65 47.15
CA ILE A 731 22.35 11.03 45.94
C ILE A 731 21.82 9.63 46.23
N MET A 732 22.57 8.80 46.95
CA MET A 732 22.26 7.38 47.09
C MET A 732 21.50 7.12 48.38
N MET A 733 20.17 7.21 48.32
CA MET A 733 19.28 6.99 49.46
C MET A 733 18.17 5.99 49.10
N PRO A 734 17.61 5.25 50.07
CA PRO A 734 16.49 4.32 49.85
C PRO A 734 15.19 5.06 49.49
N GLU A 735 14.22 4.32 48.93
CA GLU A 735 12.91 4.79 48.45
C GLU A 735 12.94 5.81 47.30
N MET A 736 13.49 7.01 47.54
CA MET A 736 13.64 8.07 46.55
C MET A 736 15.04 8.65 46.67
N ASP A 737 15.79 8.54 45.57
CA ASP A 737 17.17 8.98 45.48
C ASP A 737 17.27 10.52 45.32
N GLY A 738 18.46 11.09 45.55
CA GLY A 738 18.66 12.54 45.52
C GLY A 738 18.49 13.17 44.14
N LEU A 739 18.69 12.40 43.06
CA LEU A 739 18.48 12.89 41.69
C LEU A 739 17.00 12.95 41.36
N GLU A 740 16.22 11.92 41.73
CA GLU A 740 14.77 11.88 41.61
C GLU A 740 14.11 12.96 42.46
N LEU A 741 14.59 13.18 43.69
CA LEU A 741 14.17 14.30 44.54
C LEU A 741 14.44 15.64 43.84
N THR A 742 15.66 15.85 43.34
CA THR A 742 16.05 17.08 42.64
C THR A 742 15.15 17.33 41.43
N ARG A 743 14.98 16.32 40.57
CA ARG A 743 14.12 16.41 39.39
C ARG A 743 12.68 16.72 39.77
N THR A 744 12.12 16.05 40.77
CA THR A 744 10.76 16.27 41.25
C THR A 744 10.58 17.72 41.72
N LEU A 745 11.53 18.21 42.53
CA LEU A 745 11.48 19.57 43.05
C LEU A 745 11.67 20.63 41.96
N LYS A 746 12.60 20.41 41.02
CA LYS A 746 12.90 21.34 39.92
C LYS A 746 11.85 21.36 38.81
N THR A 747 11.04 20.30 38.68
CA THR A 747 9.91 20.24 37.74
C THR A 747 8.59 20.74 38.32
N ASP A 748 8.41 20.69 39.64
CA ASP A 748 7.23 21.27 40.30
C ASP A 748 7.38 22.80 40.45
N LEU A 749 6.39 23.52 39.93
CA LEU A 749 6.29 24.96 40.06
C LEU A 749 6.34 25.43 41.53
N LYS A 750 5.85 24.65 42.50
CA LYS A 750 5.86 25.09 43.89
C LYS A 750 7.26 25.15 44.48
N THR A 751 8.15 24.26 44.05
CA THR A 751 9.44 24.00 44.71
C THR A 751 10.65 24.30 43.85
N CYS A 752 10.49 24.51 42.53
CA CYS A 752 11.60 24.61 41.57
C CYS A 752 12.64 25.69 41.88
N HIS A 753 12.19 26.73 42.59
CA HIS A 753 13.05 27.80 43.00
C HIS A 753 14.03 27.37 44.10
N ILE A 754 13.75 26.39 44.97
CA ILE A 754 14.59 26.04 46.13
C ILE A 754 15.99 25.56 45.66
N PRO A 755 17.10 26.09 46.22
CA PRO A 755 18.44 25.69 45.82
C PRO A 755 18.81 24.33 46.44
N ILE A 756 19.46 23.47 45.65
CA ILE A 756 19.80 22.09 46.04
C ILE A 756 21.31 21.85 45.89
N ILE A 757 21.94 21.37 46.96
CA ILE A 757 23.32 20.87 46.97
C ILE A 757 23.26 19.34 47.05
N LEU A 758 23.85 18.66 46.06
CA LEU A 758 23.98 17.20 46.07
C LEU A 758 25.33 16.77 46.63
N LEU A 759 25.30 15.89 47.64
CA LEU A 759 26.46 15.15 48.12
C LEU A 759 26.58 13.85 47.32
N THR A 760 27.78 13.47 46.87
CA THR A 760 27.94 12.28 46.02
C THR A 760 29.19 11.48 46.35
N ALA A 761 29.04 10.17 46.49
CA ALA A 761 30.20 9.28 46.58
C ALA A 761 31.02 9.25 45.28
N LYS A 762 30.48 9.57 44.10
CA LYS A 762 31.12 9.28 42.81
C LYS A 762 31.72 10.55 42.18
N ALA A 763 33.04 10.56 42.01
CA ALA A 763 33.80 11.70 41.51
C ALA A 763 33.83 11.88 39.97
N SER A 764 33.15 11.05 39.18
CA SER A 764 33.24 11.09 37.71
C SER A 764 32.53 12.30 37.08
N GLN A 765 33.14 12.86 36.04
CA GLN A 765 32.60 13.99 35.27
C GLN A 765 31.20 13.72 34.69
N GLU A 766 30.93 12.50 34.20
CA GLU A 766 29.61 12.10 33.65
C GLU A 766 28.45 12.36 34.62
N GLN A 767 28.66 12.16 35.92
CA GLN A 767 27.60 12.35 36.91
C GLN A 767 27.51 13.79 37.43
N LYS A 768 28.60 14.56 37.30
CA LYS A 768 28.53 16.02 37.44
C LYS A 768 27.62 16.61 36.37
N PHE A 769 27.64 16.05 35.15
CA PHE A 769 26.70 16.42 34.08
C PHE A 769 25.28 15.97 34.43
N GLU A 770 25.05 14.71 34.81
CA GLU A 770 23.70 14.23 35.20
C GLU A 770 23.05 15.08 36.31
N GLY A 771 23.78 15.41 37.38
CA GLY A 771 23.25 16.23 38.48
C GLY A 771 22.97 17.70 38.10
N LEU A 772 23.76 18.27 37.19
CA LEU A 772 23.52 19.61 36.64
C LEU A 772 22.38 19.62 35.61
N GLU A 773 22.25 18.55 34.81
CA GLU A 773 21.16 18.36 33.86
C GLU A 773 19.81 18.23 34.57
N GLU A 774 19.77 17.56 35.73
CA GLU A 774 18.57 17.44 36.57
C GLU A 774 18.28 18.72 37.39
N GLY A 775 19.16 19.73 37.33
CA GLY A 775 18.90 21.10 37.80
C GLY A 775 19.41 21.44 39.21
N ALA A 776 20.33 20.66 39.79
CA ALA A 776 20.96 21.00 41.06
C ALA A 776 21.85 22.26 40.96
N ASP A 777 21.92 23.03 42.04
CA ASP A 777 22.65 24.31 42.09
C ASP A 777 24.13 24.12 42.49
N SER A 778 24.45 23.03 43.18
CA SER A 778 25.83 22.66 43.51
C SER A 778 26.00 21.16 43.74
N TYR A 779 27.24 20.68 43.58
CA TYR A 779 27.62 19.30 43.88
C TYR A 779 28.87 19.28 44.76
N ILE A 780 28.96 18.33 45.69
CA ILE A 780 30.11 18.13 46.57
C ILE A 780 30.42 16.62 46.69
N PRO A 781 31.64 16.16 46.34
CA PRO A 781 32.00 14.76 46.45
C PRO A 781 32.29 14.33 47.90
N LYS A 782 31.87 13.12 48.30
CA LYS A 782 32.23 12.43 49.54
C LYS A 782 33.54 11.64 49.34
N PRO A 783 34.52 11.71 50.27
CA PRO A 783 34.49 12.47 51.52
C PRO A 783 34.67 13.97 51.28
N PHE A 784 33.89 14.78 52.00
CA PHE A 784 33.89 16.24 51.89
C PHE A 784 34.42 16.89 53.17
N ASN A 785 34.93 18.10 53.00
CA ASN A 785 35.34 18.98 54.07
C ASN A 785 34.14 19.82 54.56
N SER A 786 33.91 19.89 55.87
CA SER A 786 32.76 20.58 56.48
C SER A 786 32.76 22.09 56.15
N ARG A 787 33.93 22.72 56.19
CA ARG A 787 34.12 24.13 55.83
C ARG A 787 33.78 24.41 54.37
N HIS A 788 34.09 23.49 53.46
CA HIS A 788 33.70 23.62 52.05
C HIS A 788 32.18 23.63 51.88
N LEU A 789 31.46 22.73 52.56
CA LEU A 789 30.00 22.70 52.57
C LEU A 789 29.41 24.00 53.13
N GLN A 790 29.90 24.48 54.28
CA GLN A 790 29.46 25.74 54.89
C GLN A 790 29.60 26.94 53.93
N ILE A 791 30.75 27.07 53.26
CA ILE A 791 30.99 28.15 52.29
C ILE A 791 29.99 28.06 51.13
N ARG A 792 29.70 26.86 50.63
CA ARG A 792 28.76 26.65 49.53
C ARG A 792 27.33 27.02 49.91
N VAL A 793 26.85 26.54 51.07
CA VAL A 793 25.54 26.89 51.61
C VAL A 793 25.41 28.41 51.77
N LYS A 794 26.39 29.05 52.42
CA LYS A 794 26.40 30.51 52.61
C LYS A 794 26.31 31.27 51.29
N LYS A 795 27.12 30.88 50.29
CA LYS A 795 27.15 31.58 48.99
C LYS A 795 25.85 31.45 48.21
N LEU A 796 25.20 30.28 48.22
CA LEU A 796 23.92 30.08 47.53
C LEU A 796 22.81 30.92 48.18
N LEU A 797 22.75 30.96 49.50
CA LEU A 797 21.78 31.81 50.22
C LEU A 797 22.04 33.31 50.00
N GLU A 798 23.31 33.75 50.00
CA GLU A 798 23.70 35.13 49.67
C GLU A 798 23.26 35.53 48.26
N LEU A 799 23.49 34.66 47.27
CA LEU A 799 23.09 34.88 45.88
C LEU A 799 21.58 35.07 45.77
N ARG A 800 20.82 34.20 46.43
CA ARG A 800 19.36 34.25 46.43
C ARG A 800 18.79 35.53 47.06
N ARG A 801 19.36 35.98 48.17
CA ARG A 801 18.96 37.24 48.83
C ARG A 801 19.25 38.45 47.94
N LYS A 802 20.43 38.50 47.31
CA LYS A 802 20.78 39.58 46.37
C LYS A 802 19.82 39.63 45.17
N MET A 803 19.38 38.47 44.67
CA MET A 803 18.36 38.41 43.61
C MET A 803 17.03 39.00 44.09
N GLN A 804 16.54 38.63 45.27
CA GLN A 804 15.31 39.21 45.85
C GLN A 804 15.42 40.74 46.02
N GLU A 805 16.54 41.24 46.54
CA GLU A 805 16.79 42.68 46.71
C GLU A 805 16.80 43.42 45.36
N ARG A 806 17.39 42.82 44.32
CA ARG A 806 17.36 43.38 42.95
C ARG A 806 15.93 43.46 42.39
N TYR A 807 15.11 42.41 42.58
CA TYR A 807 13.72 42.41 42.13
C TYR A 807 12.84 43.42 42.88
N LYS A 808 13.14 43.71 44.15
CA LYS A 808 12.46 44.79 44.90
C LYS A 808 12.63 46.17 44.27
N VAL A 809 13.81 46.44 43.72
CA VAL A 809 14.21 47.78 43.25
C VAL A 809 13.92 47.98 41.77
N GLN A 810 14.26 47.01 40.90
CA GLN A 810 14.26 47.26 39.45
C GLN A 810 12.91 47.04 38.75
N LEU A 811 11.97 46.28 39.33
CA LEU A 811 10.63 45.99 38.77
C LEU A 811 10.58 45.40 37.33
N LEU A 812 11.71 45.29 36.67
CA LEU A 812 11.89 44.83 35.31
C LEU A 812 12.47 43.44 35.36
N ILE A 813 11.58 42.44 35.29
CA ILE A 813 11.97 41.12 34.80
C ILE A 813 12.21 41.33 33.31
N SER A 814 13.48 41.41 32.90
CA SER A 814 13.83 41.45 31.49
C SER A 814 13.63 40.06 30.89
N GLU A 815 13.38 40.01 29.58
CA GLU A 815 13.36 38.74 28.86
C GLU A 815 14.74 38.06 28.73
N ASP A 816 15.78 38.59 29.38
CA ASP A 816 17.12 38.03 29.35
C ASP A 816 17.69 37.74 30.76
N ASP A 817 16.85 37.76 31.79
CA ASP A 817 17.30 37.47 33.16
C ASP A 817 17.59 35.97 33.30
N LYS A 818 18.89 35.61 33.21
CA LYS A 818 19.40 34.23 33.29
C LYS A 818 19.43 33.68 34.72
N ASP A 819 19.13 34.53 35.70
CA ASP A 819 19.21 34.25 37.13
C ASP A 819 17.99 33.48 37.68
N LEU A 820 16.91 33.34 36.88
CA LEU A 820 15.69 32.60 37.24
C LEU A 820 15.54 31.31 36.43
N SER A 821 14.93 30.29 37.05
CA SER A 821 14.51 29.09 36.33
C SER A 821 13.50 29.45 35.24
N ARG A 822 13.46 28.67 34.15
CA ARG A 822 12.49 28.87 33.06
C ARG A 822 11.04 28.83 33.56
N LEU A 823 10.75 28.02 34.57
CA LEU A 823 9.42 27.90 35.18
C LEU A 823 9.08 29.12 36.04
N ASP A 824 10.02 29.61 36.86
CA ASP A 824 9.82 30.81 37.69
C ASP A 824 9.63 32.06 36.84
N ARG A 825 10.40 32.18 35.76
CA ARG A 825 10.25 33.28 34.82
C ARG A 825 8.90 33.24 34.09
N LYS A 826 8.48 32.06 33.61
CA LYS A 826 7.14 31.88 33.02
C LYS A 826 6.04 32.25 34.03
N PHE A 827 6.21 31.88 35.29
CA PHE A 827 5.26 32.20 36.34
C PHE A 827 5.13 33.70 36.58
N LEU A 828 6.25 34.41 36.78
CA LEU A 828 6.22 35.85 37.01
C LEU A 828 5.73 36.64 35.78
N ASN A 829 6.08 36.20 34.57
CA ASN A 829 5.54 36.78 33.32
C ASN A 829 4.04 36.54 33.19
N LYS A 830 3.55 35.34 33.51
CA LYS A 830 2.11 35.03 33.49
C LYS A 830 1.34 35.88 34.48
N ILE A 831 1.86 36.07 35.70
CA ILE A 831 1.24 36.99 36.67
C ILE A 831 1.22 38.41 36.12
N SER A 832 2.35 38.88 35.58
CA SER A 832 2.45 40.22 35.01
C SER A 832 1.42 40.41 33.90
N GLN A 833 1.29 39.45 32.98
CA GLN A 833 0.29 39.47 31.90
C GLN A 833 -1.15 39.45 32.44
N ILE A 834 -1.46 38.61 33.42
CA ILE A 834 -2.81 38.59 34.03
C ILE A 834 -3.15 39.96 34.64
N VAL A 835 -2.18 40.59 35.32
CA VAL A 835 -2.35 41.93 35.89
C VAL A 835 -2.47 42.99 34.78
N GLU A 836 -1.78 42.82 33.64
CA GLU A 836 -1.91 43.71 32.46
C GLU A 836 -3.28 43.61 31.78
N GLU A 837 -3.82 42.40 31.66
CA GLU A 837 -5.14 42.12 31.08
C GLU A 837 -6.29 42.65 31.96
N HIS A 838 -6.07 42.73 33.29
CA HIS A 838 -7.05 43.20 34.28
C HIS A 838 -6.64 44.55 34.88
N ARG A 839 -5.89 45.36 34.13
CA ARG A 839 -5.29 46.61 34.62
C ARG A 839 -6.33 47.64 35.07
N ASP A 840 -7.52 47.61 34.50
CA ASP A 840 -8.63 48.55 34.71
C ASP A 840 -9.44 48.27 35.99
N LYS A 841 -9.30 47.08 36.59
CA LYS A 841 -9.98 46.74 37.85
C LYS A 841 -9.33 47.42 39.06
N GLU A 842 -10.12 48.16 39.84
CA GLU A 842 -9.66 48.82 41.08
C GLU A 842 -9.22 47.82 42.18
N GLU A 843 -9.98 46.73 42.38
CA GLU A 843 -9.66 45.67 43.34
C GLU A 843 -9.35 44.34 42.63
N PHE A 844 -8.08 44.14 42.25
CA PHE A 844 -7.62 42.83 41.81
C PHE A 844 -7.23 42.00 43.03
N SER A 845 -8.14 41.14 43.49
CA SER A 845 -7.96 40.37 44.73
C SER A 845 -6.94 39.24 44.56
N VAL A 846 -6.32 38.83 45.68
CA VAL A 846 -5.40 37.69 45.69
C VAL A 846 -6.15 36.41 45.33
N GLU A 847 -7.43 36.31 45.70
CA GLU A 847 -8.35 35.23 45.35
C GLU A 847 -8.52 35.10 43.83
N GLU A 848 -8.79 36.20 43.12
CA GLU A 848 -8.94 36.21 41.66
C GLU A 848 -7.63 35.80 40.97
N LEU A 849 -6.50 36.38 41.39
CA LEU A 849 -5.19 36.01 40.84
C LEU A 849 -4.88 34.53 41.08
N SER A 850 -5.22 34.01 42.26
CA SER A 850 -4.99 32.61 42.62
C SER A 850 -5.84 31.65 41.78
N GLN A 851 -7.12 31.98 41.56
CA GLN A 851 -8.02 31.22 40.68
C GLN A 851 -7.51 31.18 39.22
N MET A 852 -7.08 32.32 38.68
CA MET A 852 -6.57 32.41 37.30
C MET A 852 -5.24 31.68 37.09
N LEU A 853 -4.43 31.56 38.15
CA LEU A 853 -3.19 30.80 38.15
C LEU A 853 -3.40 29.29 38.39
N GLY A 854 -4.58 28.88 38.88
CA GLY A 854 -4.85 27.49 39.27
C GLY A 854 -4.09 27.05 40.53
N LEU A 855 -3.72 28.00 41.41
CA LEU A 855 -2.97 27.75 42.65
C LEU A 855 -3.76 28.25 43.86
N SER A 856 -3.52 27.69 45.05
CA SER A 856 -4.13 28.24 46.26
C SER A 856 -3.48 29.58 46.66
N ARG A 857 -4.24 30.43 47.35
CA ARG A 857 -3.79 31.75 47.85
C ARG A 857 -2.47 31.69 48.61
N VAL A 858 -2.29 30.66 49.44
CA VAL A 858 -1.08 30.46 50.24
C VAL A 858 0.13 30.20 49.34
N HIS A 859 0.00 29.36 48.31
CA HIS A 859 1.09 29.03 47.40
C HIS A 859 1.51 30.24 46.54
N VAL A 860 0.55 31.01 46.03
CA VAL A 860 0.83 32.23 45.25
C VAL A 860 1.58 33.26 46.12
N TYR A 861 1.11 33.46 47.35
CA TYR A 861 1.76 34.35 48.30
C TYR A 861 3.20 33.91 48.63
N ARG A 862 3.40 32.65 49.03
CA ARG A 862 4.73 32.12 49.37
C ARG A 862 5.69 32.23 48.19
N LYS A 863 5.24 31.83 46.99
CA LYS A 863 6.08 31.85 45.80
C LYS A 863 6.49 33.26 45.36
N ILE A 864 5.55 34.22 45.32
CA ILE A 864 5.89 35.62 44.98
C ILE A 864 6.85 36.19 46.03
N LYS A 865 6.60 35.94 47.32
CA LYS A 865 7.46 36.40 48.42
C LYS A 865 8.86 35.79 48.34
N LYS A 866 9.01 34.51 48.03
CA LYS A 866 10.33 33.86 47.90
C LYS A 866 11.10 34.28 46.65
N LEU A 867 10.42 34.60 45.55
CA LEU A 867 11.09 35.06 44.32
C LEU A 867 11.44 36.54 44.35
N THR A 868 10.55 37.39 44.88
CA THR A 868 10.66 38.87 44.76
C THR A 868 10.86 39.58 46.09
N GLY A 869 10.65 38.90 47.21
CA GLY A 869 10.64 39.49 48.55
C GLY A 869 9.44 40.41 48.83
N MET A 870 8.48 40.53 47.91
CA MET A 870 7.28 41.36 48.03
C MET A 870 6.05 40.52 48.43
N SER A 871 5.05 41.14 49.04
CA SER A 871 3.71 40.56 49.13
C SER A 871 3.01 40.56 47.76
N VAL A 872 1.96 39.74 47.60
CA VAL A 872 1.18 39.68 46.34
C VAL A 872 0.60 41.06 45.98
N SER A 873 0.06 41.78 46.95
CA SER A 873 -0.52 43.11 46.73
C SER A 873 0.53 44.15 46.34
N GLU A 874 1.73 44.08 46.92
CA GLU A 874 2.87 44.91 46.51
C GLU A 874 3.32 44.58 45.09
N PHE A 875 3.36 43.29 44.73
CA PHE A 875 3.72 42.85 43.38
C PHE A 875 2.71 43.29 42.32
N VAL A 876 1.41 43.15 42.58
CA VAL A 876 0.36 43.63 41.66
C VAL A 876 0.43 45.14 41.50
N ARG A 877 0.60 45.88 42.61
CA ARG A 877 0.77 47.34 42.60
C ARG A 877 1.98 47.74 41.75
N SER A 878 3.09 47.04 41.91
CA SER A 878 4.33 47.37 41.24
C SER A 878 4.26 47.09 39.72
N VAL A 879 3.55 46.05 39.29
CA VAL A 879 3.22 45.80 37.87
C VAL A 879 2.30 46.88 37.29
N LYS A 880 1.24 47.29 38.00
CA LYS A 880 0.35 48.39 37.56
C LYS A 880 1.10 49.72 37.43
N LEU A 881 2.00 50.01 38.37
CA LEU A 881 2.89 51.16 38.30
C LEU A 881 3.82 51.09 37.08
N LYS A 882 4.35 49.91 36.73
CA LYS A 882 5.15 49.71 35.52
C LYS A 882 4.36 50.01 34.24
N LEU A 883 3.10 49.57 34.14
CA LEU A 883 2.24 49.89 32.98
C LEU A 883 2.04 51.40 32.80
N SER A 884 1.90 52.11 33.92
CA SER A 884 1.74 53.55 33.90
C SER A 884 2.96 54.27 33.29
N LEU A 885 4.17 53.71 33.38
CA LEU A 885 5.37 54.32 32.77
C LEU A 885 5.25 54.44 31.24
N ASN A 886 4.69 53.43 30.59
CA ASN A 886 4.48 53.44 29.13
C ASN A 886 3.35 54.41 28.76
N LEU A 887 2.24 54.39 29.51
CA LEU A 887 1.13 55.32 29.30
C LEU A 887 1.54 56.77 29.50
N ILE A 888 2.37 57.06 30.50
CA ILE A 888 2.89 58.42 30.77
C ILE A 888 3.71 58.95 29.58
N LYS A 889 4.51 58.09 28.93
CA LYS A 889 5.37 58.50 27.81
C LYS A 889 4.64 58.59 26.47
N ASN A 890 3.70 57.68 26.21
CA ASN A 890 3.20 57.44 24.85
C ASN A 890 1.71 57.71 24.64
N SER A 891 0.89 57.87 25.68
CA SER A 891 -0.57 57.92 25.52
C SER A 891 -1.18 59.32 25.34
N GLY A 892 -0.48 60.38 25.75
CA GLY A 892 -1.00 61.76 25.75
C GLY A 892 -2.12 62.04 26.76
N LYS A 893 -2.48 61.06 27.62
CA LYS A 893 -3.52 61.15 28.64
C LYS A 893 -3.06 61.95 29.86
N THR A 894 -4.02 62.52 30.59
CA THR A 894 -3.74 63.20 31.88
C THR A 894 -3.34 62.19 32.96
N MET A 895 -2.61 62.65 33.99
CA MET A 895 -2.20 61.77 35.10
C MET A 895 -3.39 61.16 35.85
N ALA A 896 -4.54 61.85 35.88
CA ALA A 896 -5.77 61.32 36.47
C ALA A 896 -6.36 60.19 35.62
N GLU A 897 -6.41 60.36 34.29
CA GLU A 897 -6.88 59.31 33.37
C GLU A 897 -5.96 58.08 33.40
N ILE A 898 -4.64 58.28 33.46
CA ILE A 898 -3.67 57.18 33.57
C ILE A 898 -3.86 56.43 34.89
N ALA A 899 -4.07 57.13 36.01
CA ALA A 899 -4.29 56.51 37.32
C ALA A 899 -5.54 55.61 37.33
N TYR A 900 -6.65 56.07 36.74
CA TYR A 900 -7.86 55.25 36.62
C TYR A 900 -7.68 54.10 35.61
N GLU A 901 -6.98 54.32 34.50
CA GLU A 901 -6.75 53.29 33.48
C GLU A 901 -5.86 52.13 33.97
N VAL A 902 -4.93 52.40 34.89
CA VAL A 902 -4.15 51.36 35.58
C VAL A 902 -4.82 50.88 36.87
N GLY A 903 -6.09 51.23 37.09
CA GLY A 903 -6.95 50.66 38.13
C GLY A 903 -6.55 51.06 39.53
N PHE A 904 -6.19 52.34 39.74
CA PHE A 904 -6.05 52.95 41.07
C PHE A 904 -7.33 53.69 41.46
N SER A 905 -7.78 53.52 42.71
CA SER A 905 -9.00 54.13 43.25
C SER A 905 -8.96 55.66 43.36
N SER A 906 -7.77 56.27 43.37
CA SER A 906 -7.64 57.73 43.27
C SER A 906 -6.30 58.15 42.66
N PRO A 907 -6.25 59.27 41.91
CA PRO A 907 -4.99 59.83 41.40
C PRO A 907 -3.97 60.20 42.48
N SER A 908 -4.45 60.60 43.67
CA SER A 908 -3.60 60.89 44.82
C SER A 908 -2.90 59.64 45.36
N TYR A 909 -3.62 58.51 45.42
CA TYR A 909 -3.04 57.23 45.83
C TYR A 909 -2.02 56.71 44.81
N PHE A 910 -2.33 56.81 43.51
CA PHE A 910 -1.40 56.49 42.43
C PHE A 910 -0.09 57.30 42.55
N THR A 911 -0.19 58.62 42.76
CA THR A 911 0.97 59.51 42.89
C THR A 911 1.85 59.13 44.09
N LYS A 912 1.24 58.79 45.24
CA LYS A 912 1.97 58.35 46.42
C LYS A 912 2.70 57.03 46.16
N CYS A 913 2.00 56.02 45.64
CA CYS A 913 2.61 54.73 45.33
C CYS A 913 3.71 54.82 44.26
N PHE A 914 3.53 55.66 43.25
CA PHE A 914 4.53 55.89 42.21
C PHE A 914 5.79 56.55 42.80
N LYS A 915 5.62 57.54 43.69
CA LYS A 915 6.75 58.20 44.37
C LYS A 915 7.46 57.27 45.33
N ASP A 916 6.73 56.46 46.09
CA ASP A 916 7.30 55.48 47.01
C ASP A 916 8.13 54.41 46.26
N GLN A 917 7.71 54.03 45.04
CA GLN A 917 8.36 53.00 44.24
C GLN A 917 9.53 53.51 43.38
N PHE A 918 9.39 54.68 42.74
CA PHE A 918 10.38 55.22 41.78
C PHE A 918 11.17 56.42 42.32
N GLY A 919 10.86 56.90 43.53
CA GLY A 919 11.54 58.03 44.17
C GLY A 919 11.16 59.42 43.64
N ILE A 920 10.40 59.50 42.53
CA ILE A 920 9.99 60.74 41.86
C ILE A 920 8.49 60.71 41.56
N SER A 921 7.86 61.87 41.37
CA SER A 921 6.43 61.93 41.02
C SER A 921 6.15 61.56 39.56
N PRO A 922 4.95 61.05 39.21
CA PRO A 922 4.57 60.75 37.82
C PRO A 922 4.74 61.95 36.87
N SER A 923 4.41 63.17 37.34
CA SER A 923 4.55 64.40 36.56
C SER A 923 6.00 64.82 36.31
N GLU A 924 6.91 64.52 37.25
CA GLU A 924 8.35 64.70 37.03
C GLU A 924 8.91 63.65 36.07
N TYR A 925 8.40 62.41 36.14
CA TYR A 925 8.75 61.36 35.20
C TYR A 925 8.31 61.70 33.77
N ALA A 926 7.13 62.28 33.57
CA ALA A 926 6.64 62.71 32.26
C ALA A 926 7.48 63.82 31.59
N LYS A 927 8.24 64.59 32.37
CA LYS A 927 9.12 65.66 31.89
C LYS A 927 10.53 65.17 31.54
N LYS A 928 10.89 63.95 31.92
CA LYS A 928 12.16 63.28 31.62
C LYS A 928 12.01 62.34 30.44
#